data_AF-A0A8K0EVY1-F1
#
_entry.id   AF-A0A8K0EVY1-F1
#
_cell.length_a   1.000
_cell.length_b   1.000
_cell.length_c   1.000
_cell.angle_alpha   90.00
_cell.angle_beta   90.00
_cell.angle_gamma   90.00
#
_symmetry.space_group_name_H-M   'P 1'
#
loop_
_entity.id
_entity.type
_entity.pdbx_description
1 polymer ?
#
loop_
_entity_poly.entity_id
_entity_poly.type
_entity_poly.pdbx_seq_one_letter_code
_entity_poly.pdbx_strand_id
1 'polypeptide(L)'
;MSSVPPCDFSEYCSPVTQIQSHPVTNMAASMSSVARLARLRSCFTVSTRAVSCFNGHAVSRVNSTAVNCRTVRTPQQFPEYLRLRHLHSRSLHTGYRLLSESPAAEAEEADLHNIIKDTEKVTGSGEQHSFQAETLKLLDIVAKSLYSDKEVFVRELISNASDALEKLRYLSLTQGGAREVDVPLEIHLGTDLVQGTFTIQDTGVGLTQEEIIENLGTIARSGSRAFLSELDNQGQSSTAASSIIGQFGVGFYSTFMVGNKVQVFTRSHQPDSPGYCWTSDGSGSYELAEAEGVQRGTKIVVHLKKECMQFAREDDIKEIVTKYSNFVNCPIYLNGKRLNTVEALWMLDAKNVTDEQHEEFYRFLANAYDSPRYRLHYQTDAPLNIRSLFYIPAHKPTMWDMSRQEGLGGVALYSRRVLIQPKAETILPKWLRFVKGVVDSEDIPLNLSRELLQDSALIRKIRSVLTNRIVKFLGDQARRDAEKYRRFFEDYGFYLREGIVSTEDQDERESIAKLLRFESSAEAEGTLVGIEEYCKRMRPGQRNIYYFSAPSRQLAETSPYYEALKKKDIEVLFCYEQYDELVLLQLRLFKTLNLKSIENEVLESDKVEETQDDSKVTLSPSKADALMDWMRSALGEKVTNIKVSTRLESHPAMVTVMEMGAARHYLRTAFAGQSEAERWKFLQPTLEINSSHPIMLKLSELKSSDPELARLVAEQVYDNALVAAGLIEDPRSMLNRLNELLTRTLDKY
;
A
#
# COMPACT_ATOMS: atom_id res chain seq x y z
N MET A 1 -24.60 -43.54 -30.79
CA MET A 1 -25.67 -44.54 -30.59
C MET A 1 -26.08 -44.40 -29.13
N SER A 2 -27.12 -43.61 -28.84
CA SER A 2 -28.57 -43.96 -28.85
C SER A 2 -28.99 -44.54 -27.49
N SER A 3 -30.09 -44.13 -26.83
CA SER A 3 -31.25 -43.36 -27.33
C SER A 3 -32.07 -42.67 -26.21
N VAL A 4 -32.57 -41.47 -26.54
CA VAL A 4 -33.73 -40.72 -25.98
C VAL A 4 -35.05 -41.50 -26.25
N PRO A 5 -36.11 -41.50 -25.39
CA PRO A 5 -37.20 -40.49 -25.45
C PRO A 5 -37.99 -40.25 -24.12
N PRO A 6 -39.11 -39.49 -24.10
CA PRO A 6 -39.37 -38.09 -24.53
C PRO A 6 -39.94 -37.21 -23.36
N CYS A 7 -39.78 -35.88 -23.29
CA CYS A 7 -40.54 -34.76 -23.93
C CYS A 7 -42.07 -34.72 -23.71
N ASP A 8 -42.61 -33.65 -23.08
CA ASP A 8 -43.42 -32.57 -23.71
C ASP A 8 -43.98 -31.53 -22.69
N PHE A 9 -43.79 -30.21 -22.88
CA PHE A 9 -44.73 -29.17 -23.41
C PHE A 9 -46.10 -29.04 -22.68
N SER A 10 -46.74 -27.88 -22.41
CA SER A 10 -46.37 -26.44 -22.48
C SER A 10 -47.48 -25.55 -21.86
N GLU A 11 -47.13 -24.29 -21.53
CA GLU A 11 -47.94 -23.03 -21.44
C GLU A 11 -49.49 -23.05 -21.32
N TYR A 12 -50.06 -22.18 -20.46
CA TYR A 12 -51.02 -21.12 -20.89
C TYR A 12 -51.29 -20.04 -19.79
N CYS A 13 -51.89 -18.92 -20.23
CA CYS A 13 -51.86 -17.57 -19.66
C CYS A 13 -52.77 -17.22 -18.46
N SER A 14 -52.52 -16.00 -17.95
CA SER A 14 -53.26 -15.16 -16.97
C SER A 14 -54.74 -14.89 -17.31
N PRO A 15 -55.46 -14.14 -16.43
CA PRO A 15 -55.80 -12.76 -16.83
C PRO A 15 -55.68 -11.67 -15.74
N VAL A 16 -55.87 -10.41 -16.16
CA VAL A 16 -55.66 -9.14 -15.44
C VAL A 16 -56.95 -8.31 -15.40
N THR A 17 -57.20 -7.57 -14.30
CA THR A 17 -57.95 -6.27 -14.23
C THR A 17 -57.74 -5.68 -12.82
N GLN A 18 -57.24 -4.47 -12.49
CA GLN A 18 -57.12 -3.13 -13.10
C GLN A 18 -58.30 -2.16 -12.81
N ILE A 19 -58.02 -0.83 -12.73
CA ILE A 19 -58.93 0.37 -12.70
C ILE A 19 -59.43 0.82 -11.28
N GLN A 20 -59.49 2.12 -10.87
CA GLN A 20 -58.83 3.38 -11.31
C GLN A 20 -58.51 4.36 -10.14
N SER A 21 -58.78 5.68 -10.23
CA SER A 21 -57.94 6.74 -9.61
C SER A 21 -58.56 8.17 -9.51
N HIS A 22 -57.96 9.02 -8.64
CA HIS A 22 -58.01 10.51 -8.61
C HIS A 22 -59.32 11.18 -8.11
N PRO A 23 -59.33 12.48 -7.62
CA PRO A 23 -58.51 13.64 -8.05
C PRO A 23 -57.95 14.59 -6.94
N VAL A 24 -57.52 15.79 -7.38
CA VAL A 24 -56.73 16.83 -6.69
C VAL A 24 -57.54 18.13 -6.51
N THR A 25 -57.43 18.87 -5.39
CA THR A 25 -57.15 20.36 -5.35
C THR A 25 -57.24 21.05 -3.96
N ASN A 26 -56.20 21.85 -3.66
CA ASN A 26 -56.15 23.20 -3.04
C ASN A 26 -56.67 23.60 -1.62
N MET A 27 -55.94 24.61 -1.11
CA MET A 27 -56.19 25.56 0.00
C MET A 27 -56.14 25.05 1.46
N ALA A 28 -55.86 25.88 2.48
CA ALA A 28 -54.93 27.02 2.69
C ALA A 28 -55.09 27.59 4.13
N ALA A 29 -54.04 28.24 4.64
CA ALA A 29 -54.02 29.25 5.73
C ALA A 29 -54.11 28.85 7.23
N SER A 30 -53.43 29.70 8.03
CA SER A 30 -53.36 29.82 9.52
C SER A 30 -52.28 28.98 10.23
N MET A 31 -51.03 29.41 10.50
CA MET A 31 -50.37 30.72 10.70
C MET A 31 -50.38 31.31 12.14
N SER A 32 -49.25 31.93 12.52
CA SER A 32 -48.86 32.53 13.83
C SER A 32 -48.48 31.50 14.91
N SER A 33 -47.42 31.67 15.73
CA SER A 33 -46.60 32.85 16.12
C SER A 33 -45.16 32.41 16.46
N VAL A 34 -44.08 33.22 16.52
CA VAL A 34 -43.77 34.61 16.12
C VAL A 34 -42.23 34.72 16.02
N ALA A 35 -41.68 35.53 15.11
CA ALA A 35 -40.24 35.73 14.96
C ALA A 35 -39.68 36.84 15.89
N ARG A 36 -38.43 36.71 16.37
CA ARG A 36 -37.60 37.84 16.83
C ARG A 36 -36.08 37.67 16.61
N LEU A 37 -35.56 38.60 15.79
CA LEU A 37 -34.31 39.35 15.93
C LEU A 37 -32.94 38.64 16.02
N ALA A 38 -32.06 39.05 15.09
CA ALA A 38 -30.62 38.98 15.19
C ALA A 38 -30.03 40.06 16.12
N ARG A 39 -28.91 39.77 16.81
CA ARG A 39 -27.69 40.62 16.95
C ARG A 39 -26.67 40.03 17.95
N LEU A 40 -25.42 40.54 17.87
CA LEU A 40 -24.21 40.25 18.68
C LEU A 40 -23.48 38.94 18.23
N ARG A 41 -22.23 38.91 17.72
CA ARG A 41 -20.92 39.52 18.13
C ARG A 41 -20.53 39.14 19.57
N SER A 42 -19.31 38.74 19.95
CA SER A 42 -17.98 38.59 19.30
C SER A 42 -17.18 37.53 20.11
N CYS A 43 -15.97 37.03 19.78
CA CYS A 43 -14.98 37.30 18.72
C CYS A 43 -14.31 35.93 18.34
N PHE A 44 -13.09 35.73 17.80
CA PHE A 44 -11.88 36.53 17.51
C PHE A 44 -11.31 36.10 16.14
N THR A 45 -10.90 37.07 15.31
CA THR A 45 -9.99 36.83 14.16
C THR A 45 -8.87 37.86 14.22
N VAL A 46 -7.63 37.40 14.34
CA VAL A 46 -6.45 38.25 14.16
C VAL A 46 -5.98 38.15 12.71
N SER A 47 -5.78 39.30 12.09
CA SER A 47 -5.33 39.46 10.70
C SER A 47 -4.01 40.22 10.72
N THR A 48 -3.01 39.72 10.00
CA THR A 48 -1.82 40.50 9.62
C THR A 48 -1.89 40.82 8.13
N ARG A 49 -2.02 42.12 7.83
CA ARG A 49 -2.05 42.65 6.46
C ARG A 49 -0.64 42.76 5.88
N ALA A 50 -0.47 42.39 4.61
CA ALA A 50 0.60 42.94 3.77
C ALA A 50 0.19 44.33 3.24
N VAL A 51 1.15 45.22 3.05
CA VAL A 51 0.94 46.64 2.72
C VAL A 51 0.94 46.87 1.21
N SER A 52 -0.03 47.65 0.73
CA SER A 52 -0.13 48.11 -0.67
C SER A 52 0.44 49.51 -0.84
N CYS A 53 1.33 49.70 -1.82
CA CYS A 53 1.79 51.03 -2.23
C CYS A 53 0.84 51.67 -3.27
N PHE A 54 0.44 52.92 -3.06
CA PHE A 54 0.30 53.93 -4.13
C PHE A 54 0.24 55.34 -3.52
N ASN A 55 1.07 56.26 -4.03
CA ASN A 55 1.15 57.65 -3.57
C ASN A 55 0.21 58.58 -4.36
N GLY A 56 -0.33 59.59 -3.68
CA GLY A 56 -1.01 60.75 -4.29
C GLY A 56 -0.05 61.93 -4.53
N HIS A 57 -0.34 62.75 -5.54
CA HIS A 57 0.49 63.89 -5.95
C HIS A 57 0.49 65.09 -4.98
N ALA A 58 1.63 65.77 -4.86
CA ALA A 58 1.71 67.25 -4.94
C ALA A 58 3.15 67.80 -5.15
N VAL A 59 3.35 68.54 -6.25
CA VAL A 59 4.17 69.77 -6.35
C VAL A 59 5.71 69.70 -6.20
N SER A 60 6.44 69.57 -7.33
CA SER A 60 7.18 70.68 -8.00
C SER A 60 8.55 70.34 -8.64
N ARG A 61 8.82 71.02 -9.78
CA ARG A 61 10.10 71.27 -10.48
C ARG A 61 10.90 70.03 -10.96
N VAL A 62 10.90 69.64 -12.24
CA VAL A 62 11.30 70.32 -13.51
C VAL A 62 12.74 69.97 -13.95
N ASN A 63 12.85 69.63 -15.25
CA ASN A 63 14.02 69.49 -16.12
C ASN A 63 14.75 68.13 -16.27
N SER A 64 14.60 67.57 -17.48
CA SER A 64 15.63 67.00 -18.39
C SER A 64 16.50 65.82 -17.91
N THR A 65 16.73 64.74 -18.67
CA THR A 65 16.53 64.54 -20.12
C THR A 65 16.45 63.04 -20.50
N ALA A 66 15.83 62.80 -21.67
CA ALA A 66 15.95 61.65 -22.59
C ALA A 66 17.35 60.96 -22.65
N VAL A 67 17.56 59.70 -23.10
CA VAL A 67 16.72 58.63 -23.70
C VAL A 67 17.60 57.36 -23.85
N ASN A 68 17.05 56.13 -23.68
CA ASN A 68 17.13 55.04 -24.68
C ASN A 68 16.56 53.69 -24.20
N CYS A 69 15.92 52.97 -25.12
CA CYS A 69 15.46 51.59 -24.96
C CYS A 69 16.36 50.63 -25.74
N ARG A 70 16.56 49.39 -25.24
CA ARG A 70 16.34 48.11 -25.95
C ARG A 70 16.95 46.90 -25.21
N THR A 71 16.05 46.09 -24.63
CA THR A 71 15.85 44.63 -24.87
C THR A 71 17.05 43.67 -25.00
N VAL A 72 16.98 42.49 -24.35
CA VAL A 72 16.91 41.12 -24.97
C VAL A 72 17.33 39.97 -23.99
N ARG A 73 16.54 38.87 -23.98
CA ARG A 73 16.81 37.45 -23.59
C ARG A 73 16.91 36.93 -22.12
N THR A 74 16.03 35.95 -21.87
CA THR A 74 16.10 34.73 -21.01
C THR A 74 17.08 33.66 -21.60
N PRO A 75 17.41 32.47 -20.99
CA PRO A 75 16.58 31.61 -20.10
C PRO A 75 17.30 30.65 -19.06
N GLN A 76 16.53 29.69 -18.50
CA GLN A 76 16.94 28.36 -17.91
C GLN A 76 17.74 28.34 -16.58
N GLN A 77 17.82 27.26 -15.78
CA GLN A 77 16.90 26.17 -15.33
C GLN A 77 17.57 25.45 -14.11
N PHE A 78 16.78 24.72 -13.29
CA PHE A 78 17.10 23.80 -12.15
C PHE A 78 18.55 23.38 -11.77
N PRO A 79 18.82 23.11 -10.47
CA PRO A 79 19.96 22.29 -10.00
C PRO A 79 19.56 20.84 -9.61
N GLU A 80 20.50 19.88 -9.78
CA GLU A 80 20.41 18.49 -9.31
C GLU A 80 21.60 18.08 -8.39
N TYR A 81 21.55 16.86 -7.87
CA TYR A 81 22.14 16.40 -6.60
C TYR A 81 23.66 16.08 -6.52
N LEU A 82 24.12 16.06 -5.26
CA LEU A 82 25.33 15.41 -4.72
C LEU A 82 25.41 13.90 -4.99
N ARG A 83 26.63 13.39 -5.24
CA ARG A 83 27.24 12.06 -4.88
C ARG A 83 28.75 12.16 -5.27
N LEU A 84 29.77 11.49 -4.71
CA LEU A 84 29.96 10.51 -3.63
C LEU A 84 31.43 10.65 -3.13
N ARG A 85 31.76 10.17 -1.92
CA ARG A 85 33.16 9.92 -1.48
C ARG A 85 33.38 8.42 -1.26
N HIS A 86 34.46 7.86 -1.79
CA HIS A 86 35.15 6.71 -1.20
C HIS A 86 36.64 6.73 -1.52
N LEU A 87 37.43 6.08 -0.65
CA LEU A 87 38.90 6.11 -0.64
C LEU A 87 39.52 5.14 -1.66
N HIS A 88 40.74 5.41 -2.14
CA HIS A 88 41.89 4.53 -1.85
C HIS A 88 43.28 5.05 -2.29
N SER A 89 44.28 4.59 -1.54
CA SER A 89 45.69 4.38 -1.92
C SER A 89 46.63 5.59 -2.11
N ARG A 90 47.89 5.36 -1.73
CA ARG A 90 49.04 6.27 -1.90
C ARG A 90 49.70 6.01 -3.26
N SER A 91 50.06 7.05 -3.99
CA SER A 91 51.21 7.03 -4.90
C SER A 91 52.01 8.32 -4.76
N LEU A 92 53.33 8.18 -4.84
CA LEU A 92 54.30 9.26 -4.66
C LEU A 92 54.59 10.00 -5.99
N HIS A 93 55.25 11.16 -5.86
CA HIS A 93 56.06 11.89 -6.85
C HIS A 93 55.43 12.96 -7.77
N THR A 94 55.70 14.21 -7.36
CA THR A 94 56.28 15.32 -8.15
C THR A 94 55.68 15.71 -9.50
N GLY A 95 55.15 16.94 -9.54
CA GLY A 95 54.95 17.72 -10.77
C GLY A 95 54.62 19.18 -10.46
N TYR A 96 55.61 20.07 -10.55
CA TYR A 96 55.37 21.53 -10.51
C TYR A 96 54.43 21.94 -11.66
N ARG A 97 53.46 22.83 -11.40
CA ARG A 97 53.28 24.06 -12.21
C ARG A 97 52.25 25.05 -11.63
N LEU A 98 52.74 26.29 -11.52
CA LEU A 98 52.06 27.56 -11.84
C LEU A 98 50.72 27.86 -11.17
N LEU A 99 50.80 28.71 -10.15
CA LEU A 99 49.70 29.58 -9.73
C LEU A 99 49.26 30.46 -10.91
N SER A 100 47.97 30.38 -11.25
CA SER A 100 47.25 31.44 -11.96
C SER A 100 46.18 31.97 -11.03
N GLU A 101 46.43 33.11 -10.39
CA GLU A 101 45.44 33.81 -9.59
C GLU A 101 44.36 34.37 -10.53
N SER A 102 43.22 33.68 -10.60
CA SER A 102 41.97 34.31 -11.01
C SER A 102 41.33 34.86 -9.74
N PRO A 103 40.92 36.15 -9.67
CA PRO A 103 40.17 36.64 -8.54
C PRO A 103 38.86 35.86 -8.48
N ALA A 104 38.66 35.10 -7.40
CA ALA A 104 37.38 34.48 -7.12
C ALA A 104 36.35 35.62 -7.01
N ALA A 105 35.26 35.52 -7.76
CA ALA A 105 34.13 36.42 -7.57
C ALA A 105 33.69 36.31 -6.11
N GLU A 106 33.60 37.45 -5.43
CA GLU A 106 33.06 37.53 -4.07
C GLU A 106 31.62 37.03 -4.12
N ALA A 107 31.42 35.78 -3.69
CA ALA A 107 30.10 35.32 -3.33
C ALA A 107 29.66 36.18 -2.14
N GLU A 108 28.51 36.85 -2.26
CA GLU A 108 27.89 37.51 -1.12
C GLU A 108 27.71 36.46 -0.02
N GLU A 109 28.54 36.51 1.03
CA GLU A 109 28.34 35.70 2.22
C GLU A 109 26.98 36.11 2.79
N ALA A 110 26.00 35.20 2.68
CA ALA A 110 24.72 35.39 3.32
C ALA A 110 24.96 35.68 4.81
N ASP A 111 24.28 36.68 5.36
CA ASP A 111 24.41 37.13 6.75
C ASP A 111 23.96 36.03 7.74
N LEU A 112 24.83 35.03 7.95
CA LEU A 112 24.57 33.85 8.74
C LEU A 112 24.75 34.17 10.22
N HIS A 113 23.67 34.67 10.83
CA HIS A 113 23.61 34.87 12.26
C HIS A 113 23.66 33.55 13.02
N ASN A 114 24.83 33.20 13.56
CA ASN A 114 25.01 32.09 14.48
C ASN A 114 25.60 32.57 15.82
N ILE A 115 24.93 32.19 16.92
CA ILE A 115 25.36 32.50 18.29
C ILE A 115 26.24 31.42 18.91
N ILE A 116 26.30 30.23 18.32
CA ILE A 116 27.15 29.13 18.80
C ILE A 116 28.60 29.46 18.47
N LYS A 117 29.41 29.63 19.51
CA LYS A 117 30.85 29.90 19.43
C LYS A 117 31.54 29.13 20.55
N ASP A 118 32.67 28.50 20.25
CA ASP A 118 33.49 27.78 21.24
C ASP A 118 34.18 28.79 22.15
N THR A 119 33.49 29.19 23.22
CA THR A 119 33.90 30.30 24.12
C THR A 119 33.98 29.88 25.59
N GLU A 120 33.36 28.75 25.92
CA GLU A 120 33.25 28.17 27.24
C GLU A 120 34.57 27.48 27.63
N LYS A 121 35.14 27.88 28.76
CA LYS A 121 36.33 27.23 29.33
C LYS A 121 36.00 26.68 30.71
N VAL A 122 36.18 25.38 30.89
CA VAL A 122 36.05 24.72 32.20
C VAL A 122 37.13 25.28 33.14
N THR A 123 36.72 25.75 34.32
CA THR A 123 37.61 26.27 35.36
C THR A 123 37.48 25.43 36.63
N GLY A 124 38.60 25.14 37.29
CA GLY A 124 38.66 24.23 38.43
C GLY A 124 38.63 22.74 38.04
N SER A 125 38.43 21.88 39.03
CA SER A 125 38.24 20.43 38.86
C SER A 125 36.75 20.08 38.89
N GLY A 126 36.30 19.21 37.98
CA GLY A 126 34.91 18.73 37.98
C GLY A 126 34.62 17.77 39.13
N GLU A 127 33.42 17.86 39.70
CA GLU A 127 32.88 16.90 40.66
C GLU A 127 32.05 15.81 39.95
N GLN A 128 32.17 14.57 40.41
CA GLN A 128 31.38 13.45 39.90
C GLN A 128 30.18 13.19 40.80
N HIS A 129 28.98 13.35 40.24
CA HIS A 129 27.70 13.06 40.89
C HIS A 129 27.03 11.86 40.22
N SER A 130 26.25 11.07 40.97
CA SER A 130 25.47 9.95 40.42
C SER A 130 24.07 10.41 40.04
N PHE A 131 23.49 9.79 39.00
CA PHE A 131 22.10 10.06 38.62
C PHE A 131 21.14 9.60 39.70
N GLN A 132 20.20 10.47 40.07
CA GLN A 132 19.11 10.18 41.00
C GLN A 132 17.79 10.03 40.23
N ALA A 133 16.84 9.28 40.80
CA ALA A 133 15.55 9.02 40.20
C ALA A 133 14.42 9.24 41.22
N GLU A 134 13.36 9.95 40.81
CA GLU A 134 12.20 10.21 41.67
C GLU A 134 11.17 9.09 41.49
N THR A 135 11.30 8.04 42.31
CA THR A 135 10.53 6.78 42.23
C THR A 135 9.02 7.00 42.12
N LEU A 136 8.46 7.95 42.87
CA LEU A 136 7.03 8.30 42.82
C LEU A 136 6.58 8.78 41.43
N LYS A 137 7.35 9.68 40.80
CA LYS A 137 7.03 10.17 39.45
C LYS A 137 7.24 9.09 38.39
N LEU A 138 8.21 8.19 38.58
CA LEU A 138 8.39 7.04 37.70
C LEU A 138 7.20 6.07 37.75
N LEU A 139 6.69 5.74 38.95
CA LEU A 139 5.46 4.96 39.08
C LEU A 139 4.26 5.66 38.42
N ASP A 140 4.12 6.98 38.60
CA ASP A 140 3.03 7.74 37.98
C ASP A 140 3.12 7.74 36.44
N ILE A 141 4.32 7.87 35.88
CA ILE A 141 4.57 7.77 34.44
C ILE A 141 4.22 6.37 33.92
N VAL A 142 4.62 5.30 34.62
CA VAL A 142 4.28 3.91 34.22
C VAL A 142 2.78 3.65 34.32
N ALA A 143 2.10 4.22 35.34
CA ALA A 143 0.68 4.00 35.60
C ALA A 143 -0.28 4.91 34.82
N LYS A 144 0.21 5.96 34.12
CA LYS A 144 -0.63 6.91 33.37
C LYS A 144 -0.20 7.19 31.94
N SER A 145 1.09 7.06 31.63
CA SER A 145 1.68 7.61 30.40
C SER A 145 2.48 6.62 29.57
N LEU A 146 2.78 5.43 30.10
CA LEU A 146 3.57 4.43 29.38
C LEU A 146 2.74 3.63 28.37
N TYR A 147 1.53 3.21 28.75
CA TYR A 147 0.66 2.38 27.92
C TYR A 147 -0.51 3.19 27.38
N SER A 148 -0.88 2.93 26.13
CA SER A 148 -2.01 3.62 25.49
C SER A 148 -3.35 3.08 26.00
N ASP A 149 -3.44 1.76 26.14
CA ASP A 149 -4.66 1.04 26.52
C ASP A 149 -4.50 0.37 27.90
N LYS A 150 -5.50 0.55 28.77
CA LYS A 150 -5.47 -0.01 30.14
C LYS A 150 -5.43 -1.55 30.17
N GLU A 151 -6.07 -2.22 29.21
CA GLU A 151 -6.18 -3.69 29.12
C GLU A 151 -4.83 -4.41 29.00
N VAL A 152 -3.78 -3.69 28.59
CA VAL A 152 -2.42 -4.20 28.44
C VAL A 152 -1.85 -4.78 29.75
N PHE A 153 -2.38 -4.41 30.92
CA PHE A 153 -1.96 -5.03 32.19
C PHE A 153 -2.14 -6.56 32.19
N VAL A 154 -3.19 -7.08 31.54
CA VAL A 154 -3.43 -8.53 31.41
C VAL A 154 -2.32 -9.18 30.58
N ARG A 155 -1.91 -8.55 29.47
CA ARG A 155 -0.79 -9.01 28.62
C ARG A 155 0.52 -9.06 29.39
N GLU A 156 0.86 -8.01 30.14
CA GLU A 156 2.10 -7.96 30.92
C GLU A 156 2.11 -9.02 32.04
N LEU A 157 0.99 -9.20 32.75
CA LEU A 157 0.86 -10.21 33.79
C LEU A 157 0.97 -11.64 33.24
N ILE A 158 0.29 -11.95 32.13
CA ILE A 158 0.41 -13.26 31.46
C ILE A 158 1.83 -13.49 30.93
N SER A 159 2.50 -12.44 30.43
CA SER A 159 3.90 -12.53 30.00
C SER A 159 4.84 -12.88 31.17
N ASN A 160 4.66 -12.24 32.33
CA ASN A 160 5.44 -12.53 33.54
C ASN A 160 5.20 -13.97 34.05
N ALA A 161 3.94 -14.42 34.01
CA ALA A 161 3.57 -15.79 34.36
C ALA A 161 4.19 -16.81 33.39
N SER A 162 4.16 -16.55 32.08
CA SER A 162 4.81 -17.39 31.06
C SER A 162 6.33 -17.45 31.27
N ASP A 163 6.98 -16.33 31.59
CA ASP A 163 8.41 -16.29 31.94
C ASP A 163 8.71 -17.15 33.18
N ALA A 164 7.86 -17.10 34.22
CA ALA A 164 8.04 -17.86 35.45
C ALA A 164 7.88 -19.38 35.22
N LEU A 165 6.97 -19.78 34.33
CA LEU A 165 6.79 -21.18 33.91
C LEU A 165 7.98 -21.67 33.05
N GLU A 166 8.48 -20.85 32.13
CA GLU A 166 9.61 -21.23 31.26
C GLU A 166 10.94 -21.31 32.02
N LYS A 167 11.18 -20.41 32.99
CA LYS A 167 12.31 -20.53 33.93
C LYS A 167 12.25 -21.84 34.71
N LEU A 168 11.08 -22.19 35.27
CA LEU A 168 10.92 -23.44 36.01
C LEU A 168 11.13 -24.66 35.09
N ARG A 169 10.64 -24.61 33.84
CA ARG A 169 10.87 -25.63 32.81
C ARG A 169 12.35 -25.81 32.52
N TYR A 170 13.10 -24.73 32.31
CA TYR A 170 14.55 -24.77 32.09
C TYR A 170 15.30 -25.35 33.31
N LEU A 171 15.01 -24.85 34.52
CA LEU A 171 15.66 -25.31 35.76
C LEU A 171 15.41 -26.80 36.01
N SER A 172 14.19 -27.28 35.74
CA SER A 172 13.82 -28.71 35.86
C SER A 172 14.58 -29.60 34.87
N LEU A 173 14.93 -29.08 33.68
CA LEU A 173 15.69 -29.81 32.66
C LEU A 173 17.20 -29.81 32.96
N THR A 174 17.74 -28.74 33.56
CA THR A 174 19.19 -28.58 33.74
C THR A 174 19.73 -29.02 35.09
N GLN A 175 18.95 -28.90 36.17
CA GLN A 175 19.43 -29.23 37.53
C GLN A 175 19.32 -30.72 37.90
N GLY A 176 19.01 -31.60 36.93
CA GLY A 176 19.16 -33.05 37.02
C GLY A 176 18.24 -33.79 38.00
N GLY A 177 17.53 -33.06 38.87
CA GLY A 177 16.51 -33.60 39.76
C GLY A 177 15.17 -33.69 39.05
N ALA A 178 14.72 -34.90 38.75
CA ALA A 178 13.30 -35.20 38.56
C ALA A 178 12.56 -35.05 39.90
N ARG A 179 12.46 -33.81 40.41
CA ARG A 179 11.37 -33.46 41.32
C ARG A 179 10.11 -33.52 40.47
N GLU A 180 9.19 -34.39 40.86
CA GLU A 180 7.87 -34.43 40.24
C GLU A 180 7.31 -33.00 40.20
N VAL A 181 6.89 -32.58 39.01
CA VAL A 181 6.21 -31.31 38.82
C VAL A 181 4.78 -31.51 39.35
N ASP A 182 4.68 -31.53 40.68
CA ASP A 182 3.52 -31.91 41.51
C ASP A 182 2.28 -31.03 41.24
N VAL A 183 2.47 -29.95 40.48
CA VAL A 183 1.44 -29.06 39.96
C VAL A 183 1.79 -28.74 38.51
N PRO A 184 0.89 -28.99 37.53
CA PRO A 184 1.10 -28.69 36.11
C PRO A 184 1.58 -27.26 35.85
N LEU A 185 2.30 -27.04 34.75
CA LEU A 185 2.76 -25.71 34.32
C LEU A 185 1.64 -24.96 33.58
N GLU A 186 0.93 -24.07 34.28
CA GLU A 186 -0.28 -23.41 33.78
C GLU A 186 -0.52 -22.04 34.42
N ILE A 187 -1.39 -21.25 33.80
CA ILE A 187 -1.83 -19.93 34.25
C ILE A 187 -3.34 -19.96 34.49
N HIS A 188 -3.77 -19.49 35.66
CA HIS A 188 -5.18 -19.32 36.02
C HIS A 188 -5.52 -17.84 36.16
N LEU A 189 -6.67 -17.45 35.60
CA LEU A 189 -7.27 -16.13 35.69
C LEU A 189 -8.60 -16.25 36.43
N GLY A 190 -8.83 -15.37 37.40
CA GLY A 190 -10.04 -15.29 38.20
C GLY A 190 -10.64 -13.88 38.16
N THR A 191 -11.95 -13.80 38.06
CA THR A 191 -12.69 -12.53 37.98
C THR A 191 -13.82 -12.51 39.01
N ASP A 192 -13.88 -11.50 39.87
CA ASP A 192 -14.93 -11.34 40.88
C ASP A 192 -15.52 -9.92 40.83
N LEU A 193 -16.74 -9.82 40.32
CA LEU A 193 -17.52 -8.57 40.25
C LEU A 193 -18.02 -8.06 41.60
N VAL A 194 -18.19 -8.94 42.59
CA VAL A 194 -18.71 -8.60 43.93
C VAL A 194 -17.60 -7.99 44.78
N GLN A 195 -16.40 -8.58 44.73
CA GLN A 195 -15.22 -8.03 45.40
C GLN A 195 -14.51 -6.95 44.57
N GLY A 196 -14.78 -6.88 43.26
CA GLY A 196 -14.12 -5.95 42.35
C GLY A 196 -12.65 -6.31 42.12
N THR A 197 -12.34 -7.60 41.97
CA THR A 197 -10.97 -8.09 41.83
C THR A 197 -10.72 -8.82 40.52
N PHE A 198 -9.52 -8.60 39.98
CA PHE A 198 -8.91 -9.46 38.97
C PHE A 198 -7.78 -10.24 39.66
N THR A 199 -7.72 -11.55 39.44
CA THR A 199 -6.67 -12.42 39.97
C THR A 199 -5.97 -13.15 38.82
N ILE A 200 -4.64 -13.22 38.86
CA ILE A 200 -3.84 -14.15 38.07
C ILE A 200 -3.04 -15.04 39.02
N GLN A 201 -2.89 -16.32 38.69
CA GLN A 201 -2.00 -17.24 39.39
C GLN A 201 -1.23 -18.10 38.39
N ASP A 202 0.10 -18.14 38.53
CA ASP A 202 0.98 -19.08 37.84
C ASP A 202 1.51 -20.15 38.80
N THR A 203 1.90 -21.29 38.24
CA THR A 203 2.52 -22.42 38.96
C THR A 203 4.03 -22.50 38.74
N GLY A 204 4.66 -21.38 38.35
CA GLY A 204 6.05 -21.27 37.92
C GLY A 204 7.07 -21.27 39.06
N VAL A 205 8.22 -20.65 38.80
CA VAL A 205 9.39 -20.67 39.71
C VAL A 205 9.14 -19.94 41.04
N GLY A 206 8.18 -19.02 41.10
CA GLY A 206 7.94 -18.17 42.28
C GLY A 206 9.08 -17.18 42.54
N LEU A 207 9.08 -16.53 43.70
CA LEU A 207 10.13 -15.60 44.13
C LEU A 207 10.57 -15.89 45.57
N THR A 208 11.85 -15.67 45.85
CA THR A 208 12.43 -15.54 47.20
C THR A 208 12.20 -14.14 47.79
N GLN A 209 12.49 -13.96 49.08
CA GLN A 209 12.37 -12.65 49.76
C GLN A 209 13.25 -11.58 49.09
N GLU A 210 14.49 -11.96 48.75
CA GLU A 210 15.46 -11.12 48.05
C GLU A 210 14.93 -10.75 46.67
N GLU A 211 14.45 -11.74 45.89
CA GLU A 211 13.89 -11.49 44.56
C GLU A 211 12.62 -10.63 44.57
N ILE A 212 11.80 -10.66 45.63
CA ILE A 212 10.68 -9.73 45.81
C ILE A 212 11.19 -8.30 45.98
N ILE A 213 12.12 -8.08 46.90
CA ILE A 213 12.70 -6.76 47.19
C ILE A 213 13.41 -6.21 45.95
N GLU A 214 14.17 -7.05 45.25
CA GLU A 214 14.94 -6.66 44.08
C GLU A 214 14.10 -6.48 42.81
N ASN A 215 13.17 -7.39 42.49
CA ASN A 215 12.44 -7.35 41.20
C ASN A 215 11.09 -6.62 41.28
N LEU A 216 10.37 -6.70 42.41
CA LEU A 216 9.10 -5.98 42.62
C LEU A 216 9.29 -4.66 43.37
N GLY A 217 10.35 -4.54 44.18
CA GLY A 217 10.69 -3.32 44.89
C GLY A 217 11.56 -2.33 44.11
N THR A 218 12.20 -2.73 43.00
CA THR A 218 13.05 -1.85 42.18
C THR A 218 12.51 -1.70 40.76
N ILE A 219 12.16 -0.47 40.38
CA ILE A 219 11.69 -0.15 39.02
C ILE A 219 12.82 -0.35 38.00
N ALA A 220 12.49 -0.88 36.82
CA ALA A 220 13.41 -1.18 35.73
C ALA A 220 14.46 -2.28 36.02
N ARG A 221 14.28 -3.05 37.10
CA ARG A 221 15.01 -4.30 37.34
C ARG A 221 14.17 -5.48 36.82
N SER A 222 14.78 -6.36 36.03
CA SER A 222 14.12 -7.53 35.42
C SER A 222 14.88 -8.79 35.76
N GLY A 223 14.32 -9.62 36.64
CA GLY A 223 14.85 -10.97 36.92
C GLY A 223 14.83 -11.88 35.69
N SER A 224 13.91 -11.66 34.73
CA SER A 224 13.93 -12.36 33.44
C SER A 224 15.14 -11.98 32.58
N ARG A 225 15.55 -10.71 32.59
CA ARG A 225 16.76 -10.26 31.89
C ARG A 225 18.03 -10.76 32.58
N ALA A 226 18.07 -10.75 33.92
CA ALA A 226 19.20 -11.28 34.68
C ALA A 226 19.42 -12.78 34.40
N PHE A 227 18.34 -13.56 34.43
CA PHE A 227 18.36 -14.99 34.08
C PHE A 227 18.87 -15.23 32.65
N LEU A 228 18.38 -14.48 31.65
CA LEU A 228 18.89 -14.58 30.27
C LEU A 228 20.39 -14.29 30.17
N SER A 229 20.88 -13.23 30.81
CA SER A 229 22.31 -12.90 30.84
C SER A 229 23.15 -13.98 31.54
N GLU A 230 22.59 -14.70 32.52
CA GLU A 230 23.25 -15.85 33.13
C GLU A 230 23.36 -17.03 32.15
N LEU A 231 22.30 -17.35 31.39
CA LEU A 231 22.32 -18.40 30.36
C LEU A 231 23.34 -18.11 29.24
N ASP A 232 23.39 -16.86 28.77
CA ASP A 232 24.34 -16.41 27.75
C ASP A 232 25.79 -16.58 28.24
N ASN A 233 26.07 -16.18 29.48
CA ASN A 233 27.38 -16.34 30.11
C ASN A 233 27.79 -17.81 30.32
N GLN A 234 26.82 -18.72 30.49
CA GLN A 234 27.05 -20.16 30.58
C GLN A 234 27.20 -20.84 29.20
N GLY A 235 27.10 -20.09 28.10
CA GLY A 235 27.24 -20.59 26.73
C GLY A 235 26.06 -21.46 26.26
N GLN A 236 24.95 -21.49 27.00
CA GLN A 236 23.80 -22.33 26.71
C GLN A 236 22.71 -21.56 25.96
N SER A 237 23.00 -21.25 24.69
CA SER A 237 21.97 -20.80 23.73
C SER A 237 20.97 -21.94 23.49
N SER A 238 19.90 -21.94 24.28
CA SER A 238 18.82 -22.93 24.24
C SER A 238 17.52 -22.27 23.79
N THR A 239 16.62 -23.06 23.18
CA THR A 239 15.29 -22.58 22.72
C THR A 239 14.41 -22.03 23.84
N ALA A 240 14.72 -22.35 25.11
CA ALA A 240 14.06 -21.78 26.29
C ALA A 240 14.40 -20.29 26.50
N ALA A 241 15.61 -19.85 26.13
CA ALA A 241 16.03 -18.45 26.23
C ALA A 241 15.29 -17.54 25.22
N SER A 242 15.06 -18.03 23.99
CA SER A 242 14.27 -17.33 22.97
C SER A 242 12.79 -17.12 23.37
N SER A 243 12.23 -18.00 24.21
CA SER A 243 10.82 -17.88 24.65
C SER A 243 10.56 -16.94 25.82
N ILE A 244 11.59 -16.46 26.53
CA ILE A 244 11.41 -15.49 27.63
C ILE A 244 11.05 -14.12 27.04
N ILE A 245 9.98 -13.51 27.53
CA ILE A 245 9.41 -12.27 27.01
C ILE A 245 9.96 -11.06 27.80
N GLY A 246 10.10 -11.14 29.13
CA GLY A 246 10.40 -10.01 30.01
C GLY A 246 11.81 -9.42 29.91
N GLN A 247 11.94 -8.17 29.44
CA GLN A 247 13.23 -7.47 29.31
C GLN A 247 13.36 -6.23 30.21
N PHE A 248 12.32 -5.40 30.30
CA PHE A 248 12.43 -4.03 30.82
C PHE A 248 12.26 -3.86 32.33
N GLY A 249 11.58 -4.77 33.04
CA GLY A 249 11.37 -4.64 34.49
C GLY A 249 10.37 -3.55 34.91
N VAL A 250 9.40 -3.22 34.05
CA VAL A 250 8.32 -2.25 34.36
C VAL A 250 6.90 -2.81 34.19
N GLY A 251 6.74 -3.95 33.49
CA GLY A 251 5.42 -4.48 33.13
C GLY A 251 4.52 -4.86 34.31
N PHE A 252 5.10 -5.23 35.46
CA PHE A 252 4.33 -5.47 36.70
C PHE A 252 3.53 -4.24 37.14
N TYR A 253 4.13 -3.05 37.13
CA TYR A 253 3.48 -1.83 37.64
C TYR A 253 2.30 -1.35 36.76
N SER A 254 2.08 -1.97 35.59
CA SER A 254 0.85 -1.79 34.80
C SER A 254 -0.42 -2.11 35.59
N THR A 255 -0.35 -2.94 36.64
CA THR A 255 -1.48 -3.20 37.55
C THR A 255 -2.01 -1.93 38.21
N PHE A 256 -1.15 -0.94 38.48
CA PHE A 256 -1.55 0.32 39.10
C PHE A 256 -2.26 1.29 38.13
N MET A 257 -2.32 0.96 36.82
CA MET A 257 -3.25 1.63 35.90
C MET A 257 -4.70 1.36 36.30
N VAL A 258 -5.01 0.10 36.65
CA VAL A 258 -6.38 -0.41 36.84
C VAL A 258 -6.76 -0.67 38.30
N GLY A 259 -5.79 -0.92 39.18
CA GLY A 259 -6.01 -1.24 40.58
C GLY A 259 -5.58 -0.15 41.56
N ASN A 260 -6.25 -0.09 42.72
CA ASN A 260 -5.90 0.80 43.84
C ASN A 260 -5.09 0.09 44.94
N LYS A 261 -5.07 -1.25 44.93
CA LYS A 261 -4.28 -2.10 45.81
C LYS A 261 -3.92 -3.36 45.06
N VAL A 262 -2.67 -3.79 45.16
CA VAL A 262 -2.15 -5.01 44.56
C VAL A 262 -1.54 -5.86 45.67
N GLN A 263 -1.89 -7.13 45.69
CA GLN A 263 -1.34 -8.11 46.62
C GLN A 263 -0.71 -9.25 45.81
N VAL A 264 0.53 -9.60 46.14
CA VAL A 264 1.30 -10.66 45.48
C VAL A 264 1.65 -11.71 46.52
N PHE A 265 1.06 -12.89 46.39
CA PHE A 265 1.40 -14.07 47.18
C PHE A 265 2.34 -14.93 46.35
N THR A 266 3.52 -15.27 46.86
CA THR A 266 4.52 -16.05 46.10
C THR A 266 5.28 -17.00 47.00
N ARG A 267 5.69 -18.14 46.45
CA ARG A 267 6.57 -19.11 47.10
C ARG A 267 7.52 -19.71 46.07
N SER A 268 8.81 -19.61 46.33
CA SER A 268 9.85 -20.12 45.44
C SER A 268 9.75 -21.64 45.23
N HIS A 269 10.30 -22.11 44.12
CA HIS A 269 10.59 -23.52 43.85
C HIS A 269 11.68 -24.09 44.79
N GLN A 270 12.53 -23.23 45.36
CA GLN A 270 13.60 -23.65 46.27
C GLN A 270 13.04 -24.44 47.47
N PRO A 271 13.72 -25.53 47.90
CA PRO A 271 13.27 -26.30 49.06
C PRO A 271 13.23 -25.43 50.31
N ASP A 272 12.26 -25.72 51.19
CA ASP A 272 12.04 -25.06 52.48
C ASP A 272 11.82 -23.52 52.42
N SER A 273 11.56 -22.98 51.22
CA SER A 273 11.24 -21.56 51.04
C SER A 273 9.84 -21.23 51.60
N PRO A 274 9.73 -20.28 52.53
CA PRO A 274 8.43 -19.85 53.06
C PRO A 274 7.61 -19.10 52.00
N GLY A 275 6.29 -19.04 52.22
CA GLY A 275 5.42 -18.19 51.42
C GLY A 275 5.49 -16.74 51.88
N TYR A 276 5.39 -15.80 50.94
CA TYR A 276 5.35 -14.36 51.24
C TYR A 276 4.11 -13.69 50.65
N CYS A 277 3.66 -12.63 51.31
CA CYS A 277 2.66 -11.69 50.84
C CYS A 277 3.28 -10.29 50.74
N TRP A 278 3.40 -9.78 49.52
CA TRP A 278 3.74 -8.40 49.22
C TRP A 278 2.46 -7.60 48.97
N THR A 279 2.35 -6.38 49.48
CA THR A 279 1.16 -5.52 49.30
C THR A 279 1.57 -4.07 49.05
N SER A 280 0.96 -3.42 48.06
CA SER A 280 1.15 -1.98 47.79
C SER A 280 -0.11 -1.36 47.16
N ASP A 281 -0.29 -0.05 47.34
CA ASP A 281 -1.27 0.80 46.65
C ASP A 281 -0.66 1.56 45.45
N GLY A 282 0.66 1.45 45.25
CA GLY A 282 1.41 2.16 44.22
C GLY A 282 1.92 3.55 44.65
N SER A 283 1.71 3.98 45.90
CA SER A 283 2.13 5.31 46.39
C SER A 283 3.58 5.38 46.87
N GLY A 284 4.47 4.53 46.33
CA GLY A 284 5.92 4.56 46.57
C GLY A 284 6.46 3.69 47.71
N SER A 285 5.60 3.00 48.45
CA SER A 285 6.00 1.99 49.45
C SER A 285 5.26 0.66 49.25
N TYR A 286 5.75 -0.38 49.91
CA TYR A 286 5.11 -1.69 49.96
C TYR A 286 5.36 -2.35 51.32
N GLU A 287 4.46 -3.25 51.70
CA GLU A 287 4.57 -4.11 52.87
C GLU A 287 4.94 -5.53 52.41
N LEU A 288 5.77 -6.23 53.21
CA LEU A 288 6.17 -7.60 52.96
C LEU A 288 6.05 -8.40 54.27
N ALA A 289 5.32 -9.50 54.23
CA ALA A 289 5.11 -10.41 55.36
C ALA A 289 5.20 -11.87 54.92
N GLU A 290 5.53 -12.77 55.84
CA GLU A 290 5.36 -14.22 55.61
C GLU A 290 3.87 -14.59 55.54
N ALA A 291 3.55 -15.64 54.78
CA ALA A 291 2.19 -16.09 54.52
C ALA A 291 2.13 -17.62 54.44
N GLU A 292 1.25 -18.21 55.26
CA GLU A 292 0.96 -19.64 55.25
C GLU A 292 0.07 -20.05 54.05
N GLY A 293 0.12 -21.33 53.67
CA GLY A 293 -0.76 -21.88 52.62
C GLY A 293 -0.49 -21.42 51.19
N VAL A 294 0.57 -20.64 50.94
CA VAL A 294 0.95 -20.19 49.59
C VAL A 294 1.48 -21.37 48.76
N GLN A 295 0.92 -21.55 47.56
CA GLN A 295 1.35 -22.56 46.58
C GLN A 295 2.63 -22.10 45.84
N ARG A 296 3.35 -23.05 45.22
CA ARG A 296 4.52 -22.74 44.37
C ARG A 296 4.09 -21.87 43.19
N GLY A 297 4.88 -20.85 42.86
CA GLY A 297 4.57 -19.88 41.81
C GLY A 297 4.13 -18.55 42.41
N THR A 298 3.31 -17.79 41.69
CA THR A 298 2.86 -16.46 42.12
C THR A 298 1.38 -16.24 41.85
N LYS A 299 0.66 -15.70 42.84
CA LYS A 299 -0.73 -15.24 42.74
C LYS A 299 -0.79 -13.73 42.97
N ILE A 300 -1.28 -12.99 41.98
CA ILE A 300 -1.44 -11.53 42.02
C ILE A 300 -2.93 -11.22 42.07
N VAL A 301 -3.37 -10.54 43.13
CA VAL A 301 -4.74 -10.03 43.29
C VAL A 301 -4.72 -8.51 43.11
N VAL A 302 -5.41 -8.04 42.08
CA VAL A 302 -5.57 -6.63 41.74
C VAL A 302 -6.97 -6.18 42.19
N HIS A 303 -7.03 -5.36 43.22
CA HIS A 303 -8.25 -4.69 43.66
C HIS A 303 -8.53 -3.52 42.72
N LEU A 304 -9.58 -3.62 41.92
CA LEU A 304 -9.84 -2.72 40.80
C LEU A 304 -10.38 -1.36 41.27
N LYS A 305 -9.99 -0.30 40.56
CA LYS A 305 -10.60 1.02 40.69
C LYS A 305 -12.04 0.98 40.16
N LYS A 306 -12.91 1.86 40.67
CA LYS A 306 -14.34 1.90 40.32
C LYS A 306 -14.60 2.07 38.82
N GLU A 307 -13.74 2.82 38.13
CA GLU A 307 -13.77 3.05 36.69
C GLU A 307 -13.14 1.91 35.86
N CYS A 308 -12.62 0.85 36.50
CA CYS A 308 -11.95 -0.28 35.86
C CYS A 308 -12.66 -1.63 36.11
N MET A 309 -13.89 -1.61 36.66
CA MET A 309 -14.67 -2.82 37.02
C MET A 309 -15.02 -3.74 35.84
N GLN A 310 -14.86 -3.28 34.59
CA GLN A 310 -14.93 -4.14 33.40
C GLN A 310 -13.93 -5.31 33.45
N PHE A 311 -12.74 -5.11 34.03
CA PHE A 311 -11.75 -6.19 34.16
C PHE A 311 -12.08 -7.24 35.24
N ALA A 312 -13.24 -7.13 35.91
CA ALA A 312 -13.84 -8.18 36.73
C ALA A 312 -14.93 -8.99 35.99
N ARG A 313 -15.12 -8.78 34.68
CA ARG A 313 -16.05 -9.59 33.87
C ARG A 313 -15.30 -10.66 33.08
N GLU A 314 -15.89 -11.85 33.00
CA GLU A 314 -15.31 -12.98 32.27
C GLU A 314 -15.13 -12.67 30.77
N ASP A 315 -16.16 -12.11 30.11
CA ASP A 315 -16.12 -11.84 28.68
C ASP A 315 -15.06 -10.78 28.30
N ASP A 316 -14.98 -9.68 29.06
CA ASP A 316 -13.98 -8.63 28.84
C ASP A 316 -12.55 -9.21 28.94
N ILE A 317 -12.24 -10.03 29.96
CA ILE A 317 -10.92 -10.69 30.09
C ILE A 317 -10.69 -11.73 28.98
N LYS A 318 -11.71 -12.49 28.58
CA LYS A 318 -11.62 -13.48 27.50
C LYS A 318 -11.26 -12.82 26.16
N GLU A 319 -11.85 -11.68 25.83
CA GLU A 319 -11.49 -10.91 24.62
C GLU A 319 -10.03 -10.44 24.67
N ILE A 320 -9.58 -9.89 25.81
CA ILE A 320 -8.20 -9.41 25.98
C ILE A 320 -7.18 -10.55 25.86
N VAL A 321 -7.43 -11.71 26.48
CA VAL A 321 -6.57 -12.90 26.35
C VAL A 321 -6.53 -13.40 24.91
N THR A 322 -7.68 -13.45 24.23
CA THR A 322 -7.78 -13.87 22.83
C THR A 322 -7.02 -12.91 21.90
N LYS A 323 -7.04 -11.61 22.20
CA LYS A 323 -6.34 -10.55 21.45
C LYS A 323 -4.82 -10.67 21.60
N TYR A 324 -4.29 -10.71 22.83
CA TYR A 324 -2.84 -10.56 23.06
C TYR A 324 -2.07 -11.86 23.32
N SER A 325 -2.73 -12.86 23.90
CA SER A 325 -2.06 -13.99 24.58
C SER A 325 -2.55 -15.37 24.13
N ASN A 326 -3.37 -15.45 23.08
CA ASN A 326 -3.92 -16.70 22.55
C ASN A 326 -2.85 -17.74 22.13
N PHE A 327 -1.62 -17.29 21.85
CA PHE A 327 -0.52 -18.12 21.33
C PHE A 327 0.64 -18.34 22.32
N VAL A 328 0.45 -17.94 23.58
CA VAL A 328 1.43 -18.15 24.67
C VAL A 328 1.62 -19.65 24.94
N ASN A 329 2.86 -20.05 25.24
CA ASN A 329 3.34 -21.45 25.25
C ASN A 329 2.99 -22.24 26.55
N CYS A 330 1.84 -21.95 27.15
CA CYS A 330 1.33 -22.62 28.35
C CYS A 330 -0.22 -22.55 28.42
N PRO A 331 -0.92 -23.51 29.04
CA PRO A 331 -2.36 -23.45 29.23
C PRO A 331 -2.79 -22.22 30.05
N ILE A 332 -3.79 -21.49 29.56
CA ILE A 332 -4.44 -20.38 30.26
C ILE A 332 -5.89 -20.78 30.54
N TYR A 333 -6.27 -20.76 31.81
CA TYR A 333 -7.64 -20.96 32.27
C TYR A 333 -8.24 -19.64 32.77
N LEU A 334 -9.51 -19.40 32.49
CA LEU A 334 -10.30 -18.30 33.04
C LEU A 334 -11.51 -18.88 33.74
N ASN A 335 -11.65 -18.61 35.04
CA ASN A 335 -12.71 -19.15 35.90
C ASN A 335 -12.87 -20.69 35.74
N GLY A 336 -11.75 -21.41 35.59
CA GLY A 336 -11.69 -22.87 35.38
C GLY A 336 -11.88 -23.35 33.93
N LYS A 337 -12.17 -22.48 32.96
CA LYS A 337 -12.32 -22.83 31.53
C LYS A 337 -11.04 -22.52 30.77
N ARG A 338 -10.49 -23.48 30.03
CA ARG A 338 -9.31 -23.25 29.18
C ARG A 338 -9.64 -22.32 28.01
N LEU A 339 -8.81 -21.30 27.78
CA LEU A 339 -9.00 -20.31 26.72
C LEU A 339 -8.15 -20.61 25.47
N ASN A 340 -6.83 -20.72 25.62
CA ASN A 340 -5.93 -20.89 24.48
C ASN A 340 -5.91 -22.34 23.98
N THR A 341 -6.60 -22.54 22.86
CA THR A 341 -6.75 -23.82 22.16
C THR A 341 -6.16 -23.80 20.74
N VAL A 342 -5.88 -22.62 20.18
CA VAL A 342 -5.34 -22.46 18.82
C VAL A 342 -3.81 -22.48 18.86
N GLU A 343 -3.19 -23.37 18.10
CA GLU A 343 -1.73 -23.45 18.00
C GLU A 343 -1.14 -22.35 17.12
N ALA A 344 0.09 -21.93 17.43
CA ALA A 344 0.84 -20.94 16.66
C ALA A 344 1.41 -21.55 15.37
N LEU A 345 0.56 -21.82 14.37
CA LEU A 345 0.92 -22.60 13.17
C LEU A 345 2.16 -22.08 12.42
N TRP A 346 2.42 -20.76 12.47
CA TRP A 346 3.60 -20.15 11.82
C TRP A 346 4.93 -20.61 12.44
N MET A 347 4.92 -21.10 13.69
CA MET A 347 6.08 -21.63 14.42
C MET A 347 6.34 -23.12 14.15
N LEU A 348 5.37 -23.85 13.58
CA LEU A 348 5.50 -25.26 13.23
C LEU A 348 6.26 -25.44 11.90
N ASP A 349 6.75 -26.65 11.61
CA ASP A 349 7.21 -27.00 10.26
C ASP A 349 5.99 -27.03 9.32
N ALA A 350 6.10 -26.37 8.16
CA ALA A 350 5.06 -26.31 7.13
C ALA A 350 4.58 -27.69 6.63
N LYS A 351 5.35 -28.77 6.83
CA LYS A 351 4.95 -30.15 6.51
C LYS A 351 4.01 -30.77 7.54
N ASN A 352 4.00 -30.25 8.76
CA ASN A 352 3.21 -30.78 9.89
C ASN A 352 1.86 -30.06 10.04
N VAL A 353 1.58 -29.05 9.20
CA VAL A 353 0.33 -28.30 9.21
C VAL A 353 -0.57 -28.80 8.09
N THR A 354 -1.76 -29.27 8.46
CA THR A 354 -2.79 -29.77 7.53
C THR A 354 -3.52 -28.64 6.82
N ASP A 355 -4.22 -28.98 5.73
CA ASP A 355 -5.02 -28.03 4.96
C ASP A 355 -6.17 -27.47 5.81
N GLU A 356 -6.81 -28.33 6.60
CA GLU A 356 -7.89 -27.99 7.54
C GLU A 356 -7.42 -27.01 8.62
N GLN A 357 -6.26 -27.26 9.25
CA GLN A 357 -5.65 -26.32 10.21
C GLN A 357 -5.35 -24.96 9.55
N HIS A 358 -4.89 -24.96 8.30
CA HIS A 358 -4.69 -23.70 7.55
C HIS A 358 -6.00 -22.95 7.31
N GLU A 359 -7.10 -23.64 6.98
CA GLU A 359 -8.41 -23.01 6.82
C GLU A 359 -8.95 -22.43 8.13
N GLU A 360 -8.95 -23.21 9.22
CA GLU A 360 -9.42 -22.76 10.53
C GLU A 360 -8.62 -21.55 11.05
N PHE A 361 -7.29 -21.60 10.92
CA PHE A 361 -6.42 -20.50 11.31
C PHE A 361 -6.57 -19.26 10.41
N TYR A 362 -6.83 -19.45 9.11
CA TYR A 362 -7.20 -18.36 8.21
C TYR A 362 -8.51 -17.68 8.64
N ARG A 363 -9.56 -18.47 8.90
CA ARG A 363 -10.87 -17.95 9.37
C ARG A 363 -10.74 -17.19 10.68
N PHE A 364 -9.96 -17.72 11.62
CA PHE A 364 -9.63 -17.06 12.90
C PHE A 364 -8.93 -15.71 12.69
N LEU A 365 -7.84 -15.66 11.91
CA LEU A 365 -7.07 -14.43 11.70
C LEU A 365 -7.82 -13.37 10.88
N ALA A 366 -8.53 -13.78 9.83
CA ALA A 366 -9.19 -12.88 8.90
C ALA A 366 -10.61 -12.47 9.34
N ASN A 367 -11.15 -13.11 10.40
CA ASN A 367 -12.57 -13.09 10.74
C ASN A 367 -13.47 -13.38 9.52
N ALA A 368 -13.07 -14.41 8.76
CA ALA A 368 -13.63 -14.75 7.46
C ALA A 368 -14.38 -16.08 7.50
N TYR A 369 -15.31 -16.26 6.56
CA TYR A 369 -16.09 -17.49 6.39
C TYR A 369 -15.62 -18.35 5.21
N ASP A 370 -14.81 -17.81 4.30
CA ASP A 370 -14.25 -18.53 3.15
C ASP A 370 -12.99 -19.33 3.52
N SER A 371 -12.25 -19.77 2.51
CA SER A 371 -10.98 -20.48 2.64
C SER A 371 -9.88 -19.77 1.85
N PRO A 372 -8.58 -19.96 2.18
CA PRO A 372 -7.50 -19.29 1.47
C PRO A 372 -7.24 -19.95 0.10
N ARG A 373 -7.27 -19.16 -0.98
CA ARG A 373 -6.87 -19.60 -2.34
C ARG A 373 -5.41 -20.03 -2.39
N TYR A 374 -4.55 -19.30 -1.68
CA TYR A 374 -3.14 -19.58 -1.55
C TYR A 374 -2.68 -19.43 -0.10
N ARG A 375 -1.70 -20.27 0.28
CA ARG A 375 -0.97 -20.18 1.54
C ARG A 375 0.53 -20.10 1.28
N LEU A 376 1.21 -19.25 2.02
CA LEU A 376 2.66 -19.06 2.00
C LEU A 376 3.16 -19.12 3.45
N HIS A 377 3.65 -20.28 3.86
CA HIS A 377 4.44 -20.44 5.07
C HIS A 377 5.89 -20.10 4.73
N TYR A 378 6.47 -19.14 5.43
CA TYR A 378 7.85 -18.70 5.22
C TYR A 378 8.58 -18.60 6.55
N GLN A 379 9.73 -19.25 6.62
CA GLN A 379 10.59 -19.26 7.78
C GLN A 379 12.03 -19.01 7.32
N THR A 380 12.73 -18.12 8.01
CA THR A 380 14.17 -17.91 7.83
C THR A 380 14.80 -17.39 9.11
N ASP A 381 16.08 -17.72 9.33
CA ASP A 381 16.88 -17.23 10.45
C ASP A 381 17.97 -16.22 10.00
N ALA A 382 18.13 -16.04 8.68
CA ALA A 382 19.06 -15.09 8.09
C ALA A 382 18.44 -14.40 6.85
N PRO A 383 18.74 -13.11 6.59
CA PRO A 383 19.57 -12.19 7.37
C PRO A 383 18.82 -11.56 8.56
N LEU A 384 17.65 -12.07 8.90
CA LEU A 384 16.80 -11.75 10.04
C LEU A 384 15.99 -13.02 10.41
N ASN A 385 15.66 -13.21 11.68
CA ASN A 385 14.71 -14.22 12.13
C ASN A 385 13.27 -13.78 11.78
N ILE A 386 12.61 -14.52 10.90
CA ILE A 386 11.23 -14.29 10.47
C ILE A 386 10.51 -15.63 10.41
N ARG A 387 9.41 -15.75 11.15
CA ARG A 387 8.44 -16.85 11.05
C ARG A 387 7.10 -16.25 10.64
N SER A 388 6.62 -16.56 9.44
CA SER A 388 5.42 -15.95 8.89
C SER A 388 4.54 -16.92 8.11
N LEU A 389 3.25 -16.64 8.13
CA LEU A 389 2.23 -17.42 7.44
C LEU A 389 1.23 -16.46 6.82
N PHE A 390 1.22 -16.41 5.49
CA PHE A 390 0.37 -15.54 4.68
C PHE A 390 -0.68 -16.33 3.92
N TYR A 391 -1.82 -15.68 3.72
CA TYR A 391 -2.98 -16.19 3.00
C TYR A 391 -3.47 -15.15 1.99
N ILE A 392 -3.93 -15.65 0.85
CA ILE A 392 -4.68 -14.87 -0.13
C ILE A 392 -6.09 -15.44 -0.13
N PRO A 393 -7.14 -14.64 0.17
CA PRO A 393 -8.52 -15.12 0.22
C PRO A 393 -8.99 -15.81 -1.07
N ALA A 394 -10.03 -16.65 -0.97
CA ALA A 394 -10.73 -17.15 -2.14
C ALA A 394 -11.79 -16.15 -2.63
N HIS A 395 -12.40 -15.39 -1.73
CA HIS A 395 -13.39 -14.36 -2.07
C HIS A 395 -12.75 -13.13 -2.74
N LYS A 396 -13.34 -12.68 -3.86
CA LYS A 396 -12.92 -11.46 -4.59
C LYS A 396 -13.07 -10.22 -3.69
N PRO A 397 -12.07 -9.32 -3.59
CA PRO A 397 -12.23 -8.09 -2.82
C PRO A 397 -13.36 -7.23 -3.41
N THR A 398 -14.20 -6.64 -2.57
CA THR A 398 -15.28 -5.78 -3.06
C THR A 398 -14.72 -4.43 -3.50
N MET A 399 -15.44 -3.69 -4.35
CA MET A 399 -15.04 -2.32 -4.73
C MET A 399 -14.88 -1.40 -3.51
N TRP A 400 -15.65 -1.64 -2.45
CA TRP A 400 -15.52 -0.96 -1.17
C TRP A 400 -14.17 -1.27 -0.51
N ASP A 401 -13.77 -2.55 -0.45
CA ASP A 401 -12.47 -2.97 0.07
C ASP A 401 -11.30 -2.47 -0.81
N MET A 402 -11.49 -2.36 -2.12
CA MET A 402 -10.47 -1.82 -3.02
C MET A 402 -10.24 -0.32 -2.79
N SER A 403 -11.33 0.43 -2.57
CA SER A 403 -11.30 1.90 -2.39
C SER A 403 -10.71 2.38 -1.05
N ARG A 404 -10.80 1.56 0.00
CA ARG A 404 -10.29 1.93 1.32
C ARG A 404 -8.77 1.71 1.37
N GLN A 405 -8.03 2.72 1.80
CA GLN A 405 -6.59 2.58 2.07
C GLN A 405 -6.30 2.12 3.50
N GLU A 406 -7.15 2.46 4.47
CA GLU A 406 -6.89 2.28 5.91
C GLU A 406 -7.70 1.13 6.54
N GLY A 407 -7.02 0.36 7.40
CA GLY A 407 -7.65 -0.65 8.27
C GLY A 407 -7.95 -1.99 7.59
N LEU A 408 -7.55 -2.17 6.32
CA LEU A 408 -7.69 -3.43 5.57
C LEU A 408 -6.46 -4.33 5.63
N GLY A 409 -5.30 -3.79 6.01
CA GLY A 409 -4.10 -4.57 6.27
C GLY A 409 -4.42 -5.70 7.25
N GLY A 410 -4.21 -6.95 6.82
CA GLY A 410 -4.62 -8.13 7.56
C GLY A 410 -3.45 -8.99 8.04
N VAL A 411 -2.27 -8.40 8.16
CA VAL A 411 -1.10 -9.05 8.76
C VAL A 411 -0.95 -8.55 10.18
N ALA A 412 -1.12 -9.46 11.14
CA ALA A 412 -0.82 -9.23 12.54
C ALA A 412 0.68 -9.43 12.79
N LEU A 413 1.25 -8.57 13.63
CA LEU A 413 2.67 -8.62 14.01
C LEU A 413 2.81 -9.09 15.45
N TYR A 414 3.59 -10.15 15.60
CA TYR A 414 3.94 -10.78 16.87
C TYR A 414 5.43 -10.65 17.12
N SER A 415 5.82 -10.78 18.39
CA SER A 415 7.18 -11.11 18.78
C SER A 415 7.11 -12.10 19.92
N ARG A 416 7.80 -13.23 19.80
CA ARG A 416 7.78 -14.32 20.80
C ARG A 416 6.34 -14.79 21.11
N ARG A 417 5.50 -14.90 20.06
CA ARG A 417 4.07 -15.26 20.14
C ARG A 417 3.16 -14.31 20.94
N VAL A 418 3.63 -13.15 21.37
CA VAL A 418 2.80 -12.08 21.94
C VAL A 418 2.43 -11.07 20.85
N LEU A 419 1.16 -10.68 20.78
CA LEU A 419 0.71 -9.68 19.80
C LEU A 419 1.29 -8.30 20.11
N ILE A 420 1.98 -7.72 19.12
CA ILE A 420 2.50 -6.34 19.18
C ILE A 420 1.53 -5.39 18.48
N GLN A 421 1.10 -5.73 17.25
CA GLN A 421 0.14 -4.92 16.48
C GLN A 421 -0.84 -5.83 15.71
N PRO A 422 -2.17 -5.69 15.88
CA PRO A 422 -3.16 -6.50 15.16
C PRO A 422 -3.20 -6.21 13.65
N LYS A 423 -2.81 -5.01 13.23
CA LYS A 423 -2.77 -4.57 11.82
C LYS A 423 -1.50 -3.78 11.57
N ALA A 424 -0.41 -4.47 11.22
CA ALA A 424 0.88 -3.84 11.02
C ALA A 424 1.05 -3.33 9.57
N GLU A 425 0.43 -2.19 9.26
CA GLU A 425 0.43 -1.60 7.90
C GLU A 425 1.84 -1.23 7.36
N THR A 426 2.86 -1.22 8.21
CA THR A 426 4.27 -0.95 7.85
C THR A 426 5.03 -2.20 7.39
N ILE A 427 4.53 -3.41 7.69
CA ILE A 427 5.21 -4.69 7.44
C ILE A 427 5.09 -5.16 5.98
N LEU A 428 4.03 -4.76 5.28
CA LEU A 428 3.85 -4.97 3.84
C LEU A 428 3.58 -3.64 3.13
N PRO A 429 3.93 -3.48 1.83
CA PRO A 429 3.56 -2.32 1.05
C PRO A 429 2.04 -2.24 0.86
N LYS A 430 1.49 -1.02 0.69
CA LYS A 430 0.04 -0.77 0.57
C LYS A 430 -0.64 -1.61 -0.53
N TRP A 431 0.07 -1.92 -1.61
CA TRP A 431 -0.44 -2.73 -2.70
C TRP A 431 -0.66 -4.21 -2.30
N LEU A 432 0.06 -4.73 -1.30
CA LEU A 432 -0.15 -6.07 -0.73
C LEU A 432 -1.22 -6.11 0.39
N ARG A 433 -2.04 -5.06 0.59
CA ARG A 433 -3.06 -5.01 1.67
C ARG A 433 -4.14 -6.11 1.60
N PHE A 434 -4.28 -6.79 0.47
CA PHE A 434 -5.18 -7.94 0.32
C PHE A 434 -4.67 -9.21 1.04
N VAL A 435 -3.37 -9.29 1.34
CA VAL A 435 -2.76 -10.41 2.06
C VAL A 435 -3.21 -10.41 3.51
N LYS A 436 -3.65 -11.58 3.99
CA LYS A 436 -3.98 -11.85 5.40
C LYS A 436 -2.91 -12.73 6.01
N GLY A 437 -2.71 -12.71 7.33
CA GLY A 437 -1.77 -13.62 7.97
C GLY A 437 -1.07 -13.07 9.21
N VAL A 438 0.11 -13.61 9.47
CA VAL A 438 0.91 -13.33 10.66
C VAL A 438 2.40 -13.26 10.33
N VAL A 439 3.09 -12.34 11.00
CA VAL A 439 4.56 -12.24 11.02
C VAL A 439 4.99 -12.23 12.48
N ASP A 440 5.92 -13.12 12.83
CA ASP A 440 6.62 -13.16 14.11
C ASP A 440 8.12 -13.03 13.85
N SER A 441 8.80 -12.25 14.67
CA SER A 441 10.22 -11.97 14.54
C SER A 441 10.79 -11.59 15.90
N GLU A 442 11.87 -12.27 16.28
CA GLU A 442 12.59 -12.02 17.52
C GLU A 442 13.54 -10.81 17.44
N ASP A 443 13.91 -10.40 16.22
CA ASP A 443 14.86 -9.30 15.97
C ASP A 443 14.23 -7.90 16.13
N ILE A 444 12.91 -7.78 16.24
CA ILE A 444 12.22 -6.48 16.25
C ILE A 444 12.43 -5.77 17.59
N PRO A 445 13.08 -4.59 17.63
CA PRO A 445 13.23 -3.81 18.86
C PRO A 445 11.89 -3.19 19.23
N LEU A 446 11.33 -3.68 20.34
CA LEU A 446 10.07 -3.20 20.91
C LEU A 446 10.33 -1.96 21.78
N ASN A 447 9.41 -1.00 21.73
CA ASN A 447 9.41 0.10 22.69
C ASN A 447 9.01 -0.39 24.10
N LEU A 448 9.18 0.47 25.11
CA LEU A 448 8.88 0.16 26.51
C LEU A 448 7.41 -0.24 26.76
N SER A 449 6.47 0.26 25.93
CA SER A 449 5.04 -0.13 25.97
C SER A 449 4.70 -1.38 25.16
N ARG A 450 5.61 -1.85 24.30
CA ARG A 450 5.43 -2.97 23.35
C ARG A 450 4.22 -2.82 22.41
N GLU A 451 3.98 -1.59 21.97
CA GLU A 451 2.91 -1.21 21.02
C GLU A 451 3.46 -0.56 19.75
N LEU A 452 4.64 0.08 19.84
CA LEU A 452 5.24 0.86 18.74
C LEU A 452 6.60 0.28 18.35
N LEU A 453 6.82 0.24 17.03
CA LEU A 453 8.04 -0.24 16.39
C LEU A 453 9.08 0.88 16.40
N GLN A 454 10.26 0.65 16.98
CA GLN A 454 11.27 1.69 17.13
C GLN A 454 12.15 1.88 15.89
N ASP A 455 12.63 0.79 15.28
CA ASP A 455 13.58 0.86 14.16
C ASP A 455 12.88 0.83 12.79
N SER A 456 12.71 2.02 12.20
CA SER A 456 12.16 2.16 10.85
C SER A 456 13.02 1.54 9.73
N ALA A 457 14.33 1.36 9.93
CA ALA A 457 15.22 0.75 8.94
C ALA A 457 15.08 -0.79 8.94
N LEU A 458 15.04 -1.41 10.12
CA LEU A 458 14.77 -2.85 10.24
C LEU A 458 13.40 -3.21 9.66
N ILE A 459 12.35 -2.45 9.97
CA ILE A 459 11.00 -2.69 9.42
C ILE A 459 10.98 -2.57 7.89
N ARG A 460 11.71 -1.61 7.30
CA ARG A 460 11.87 -1.52 5.83
C ARG A 460 12.57 -2.76 5.26
N LYS A 461 13.58 -3.30 5.95
CA LYS A 461 14.29 -4.53 5.54
C LYS A 461 13.38 -5.76 5.62
N ILE A 462 12.64 -5.94 6.70
CA ILE A 462 11.62 -7.01 6.84
C ILE A 462 10.59 -6.88 5.71
N ARG A 463 10.02 -5.68 5.50
CA ARG A 463 9.07 -5.41 4.41
C ARG A 463 9.63 -5.81 3.04
N SER A 464 10.85 -5.40 2.71
CA SER A 464 11.49 -5.78 1.43
C SER A 464 11.65 -7.30 1.28
N VAL A 465 12.11 -8.00 2.33
CA VAL A 465 12.24 -9.47 2.32
C VAL A 465 10.88 -10.15 2.11
N LEU A 466 9.84 -9.69 2.81
CA LEU A 466 8.49 -10.24 2.72
C LEU A 466 7.85 -9.97 1.34
N THR A 467 7.92 -8.74 0.83
CA THR A 467 7.44 -8.39 -0.52
C THR A 467 8.09 -9.27 -1.57
N ASN A 468 9.42 -9.36 -1.57
CA ASN A 468 10.17 -10.18 -2.52
C ASN A 468 9.80 -11.67 -2.41
N ARG A 469 9.55 -12.17 -1.20
CA ARG A 469 9.10 -13.55 -0.98
C ARG A 469 7.69 -13.79 -1.51
N ILE A 470 6.76 -12.86 -1.32
CA ILE A 470 5.38 -12.94 -1.82
C ILE A 470 5.35 -12.84 -3.35
N VAL A 471 6.09 -11.90 -3.94
CA VAL A 471 6.21 -11.77 -5.41
C VAL A 471 6.78 -13.03 -6.04
N LYS A 472 7.87 -13.58 -5.46
CA LYS A 472 8.44 -14.86 -5.91
C LYS A 472 7.42 -15.99 -5.81
N PHE A 473 6.73 -16.12 -4.67
CA PHE A 473 5.71 -17.14 -4.46
C PHE A 473 4.59 -17.07 -5.51
N LEU A 474 4.07 -15.87 -5.81
CA LEU A 474 3.06 -15.66 -6.85
C LEU A 474 3.57 -16.04 -8.24
N GLY A 475 4.82 -15.69 -8.57
CA GLY A 475 5.47 -16.10 -9.82
C GLY A 475 5.64 -17.62 -9.93
N ASP A 476 5.95 -18.29 -8.82
CA ASP A 476 6.03 -19.76 -8.75
C ASP A 476 4.64 -20.40 -8.87
N GLN A 477 3.58 -19.82 -8.29
CA GLN A 477 2.20 -20.29 -8.50
C GLN A 477 1.78 -20.17 -9.97
N ALA A 478 2.10 -19.04 -10.62
CA ALA A 478 1.78 -18.81 -12.02
C ALA A 478 2.41 -19.82 -12.99
N ARG A 479 3.56 -20.40 -12.61
CA ARG A 479 4.24 -21.47 -13.36
C ARG A 479 3.73 -22.87 -13.03
N ARG A 480 3.19 -23.07 -11.83
CA ARG A 480 2.67 -24.36 -11.34
C ARG A 480 1.23 -24.63 -11.77
N ASP A 481 0.39 -23.61 -11.75
CA ASP A 481 -1.04 -23.69 -12.07
C ASP A 481 -1.50 -22.36 -12.70
N ALA A 482 -1.38 -22.29 -14.03
CA ALA A 482 -1.69 -21.08 -14.79
C ALA A 482 -3.18 -20.69 -14.73
N GLU A 483 -4.08 -21.66 -14.64
CA GLU A 483 -5.54 -21.42 -14.61
C GLU A 483 -5.98 -20.90 -13.23
N LYS A 484 -5.46 -21.47 -12.13
CA LYS A 484 -5.68 -20.91 -10.78
C LYS A 484 -5.03 -19.53 -10.63
N TYR A 485 -3.89 -19.31 -11.30
CA TYR A 485 -3.26 -17.98 -11.33
C TYR A 485 -4.04 -16.97 -12.15
N ARG A 486 -4.63 -17.34 -13.30
CA ARG A 486 -5.51 -16.47 -14.10
C ARG A 486 -6.65 -15.91 -13.25
N ARG A 487 -7.36 -16.77 -12.52
CA ARG A 487 -8.43 -16.34 -11.60
C ARG A 487 -7.92 -15.40 -10.49
N PHE A 488 -6.71 -15.63 -9.98
CA PHE A 488 -6.07 -14.68 -9.06
C PHE A 488 -5.76 -13.34 -9.72
N PHE A 489 -5.30 -13.32 -10.97
CA PHE A 489 -5.02 -12.09 -11.70
C PHE A 489 -6.31 -11.29 -12.02
N GLU A 490 -7.42 -11.97 -12.31
CA GLU A 490 -8.75 -11.36 -12.52
C GLU A 490 -9.34 -10.72 -11.25
N ASP A 491 -9.00 -11.25 -10.06
CA ASP A 491 -9.50 -10.74 -8.79
C ASP A 491 -8.56 -9.71 -8.13
N TYR A 492 -7.25 -9.89 -8.27
CA TYR A 492 -6.23 -9.11 -7.56
C TYR A 492 -5.26 -8.35 -8.47
N GLY A 493 -5.38 -8.44 -9.80
CA GLY A 493 -4.50 -7.77 -10.75
C GLY A 493 -4.47 -6.24 -10.60
N PHE A 494 -5.56 -5.64 -10.11
CA PHE A 494 -5.60 -4.22 -9.72
C PHE A 494 -4.50 -3.86 -8.71
N TYR A 495 -4.28 -4.70 -7.70
CA TYR A 495 -3.26 -4.46 -6.67
C TYR A 495 -1.84 -4.56 -7.25
N LEU A 496 -1.61 -5.45 -8.21
CA LEU A 496 -0.31 -5.56 -8.89
C LEU A 496 0.00 -4.29 -9.71
N ARG A 497 -1.03 -3.77 -10.40
CA ARG A 497 -0.99 -2.50 -11.14
C ARG A 497 -0.71 -1.32 -10.20
N GLU A 498 -1.42 -1.24 -9.08
CA GLU A 498 -1.18 -0.24 -8.02
C GLU A 498 0.28 -0.28 -7.53
N GLY A 499 0.83 -1.49 -7.31
CA GLY A 499 2.21 -1.67 -6.88
C GLY A 499 3.25 -1.08 -7.84
N ILE A 500 3.09 -1.32 -9.15
CA ILE A 500 3.96 -0.74 -10.19
C ILE A 500 3.83 0.78 -10.26
N VAL A 501 2.62 1.31 -10.11
CA VAL A 501 2.38 2.76 -10.17
C VAL A 501 2.93 3.49 -8.94
N SER A 502 2.74 2.92 -7.75
CA SER A 502 3.06 3.54 -6.46
C SER A 502 4.53 3.43 -6.02
N THR A 503 5.27 2.46 -6.56
CA THR A 503 6.67 2.21 -6.19
C THR A 503 7.59 3.08 -7.05
N GLU A 504 8.63 3.66 -6.46
CA GLU A 504 9.65 4.47 -7.17
C GLU A 504 10.84 3.65 -7.67
N ASP A 505 11.08 2.48 -7.05
CA ASP A 505 12.17 1.57 -7.38
C ASP A 505 11.89 0.76 -8.66
N GLN A 506 12.81 0.81 -9.62
CA GLN A 506 12.66 0.15 -10.92
C GLN A 506 12.77 -1.38 -10.84
N ASP A 507 13.64 -1.91 -9.97
CA ASP A 507 13.81 -3.36 -9.80
C ASP A 507 12.55 -3.96 -9.16
N GLU A 508 11.93 -3.26 -8.20
CA GLU A 508 10.63 -3.67 -7.62
C GLU A 508 9.50 -3.59 -8.66
N ARG A 509 9.43 -2.51 -9.48
CA ARG A 509 8.47 -2.42 -10.60
C ARG A 509 8.57 -3.62 -11.54
N GLU A 510 9.79 -3.98 -11.95
CA GLU A 510 10.03 -5.15 -12.81
C GLU A 510 9.73 -6.49 -12.13
N SER A 511 9.99 -6.58 -10.82
CA SER A 511 9.64 -7.75 -10.01
C SER A 511 8.13 -8.00 -10.02
N ILE A 512 7.34 -6.93 -9.82
CA ILE A 512 5.87 -6.99 -9.89
C ILE A 512 5.39 -7.18 -11.34
N ALA A 513 6.04 -6.59 -12.34
CA ALA A 513 5.66 -6.71 -13.74
C ALA A 513 5.69 -8.16 -14.28
N LYS A 514 6.54 -9.03 -13.71
CA LYS A 514 6.55 -10.48 -14.01
C LYS A 514 5.23 -11.20 -13.65
N LEU A 515 4.44 -10.60 -12.76
CA LEU A 515 3.14 -11.10 -12.31
C LEU A 515 1.99 -10.65 -13.24
N LEU A 516 2.19 -9.63 -14.08
CA LEU A 516 1.17 -9.19 -15.03
C LEU A 516 0.95 -10.21 -16.14
N ARG A 517 -0.29 -10.24 -16.66
CA ARG A 517 -0.72 -11.12 -17.75
C ARG A 517 -1.50 -10.31 -18.77
N PHE A 518 -1.24 -10.59 -20.04
CA PHE A 518 -1.81 -9.91 -21.20
C PHE A 518 -2.14 -10.94 -22.26
N GLU A 519 -3.03 -10.63 -23.19
CA GLU A 519 -3.06 -11.39 -24.44
C GLU A 519 -1.89 -10.98 -25.34
N SER A 520 -1.56 -11.82 -26.32
CA SER A 520 -0.56 -11.54 -27.34
C SER A 520 -1.12 -11.78 -28.73
N SER A 521 -0.72 -10.94 -29.69
CA SER A 521 -1.07 -11.12 -31.10
C SER A 521 -0.46 -12.37 -31.74
N ALA A 522 0.56 -12.98 -31.11
CA ALA A 522 1.17 -14.24 -31.56
C ALA A 522 0.47 -15.49 -30.99
N GLU A 523 -0.47 -15.31 -30.06
CA GLU A 523 -1.19 -16.38 -29.37
C GLU A 523 -2.70 -16.31 -29.67
N ALA A 524 -3.40 -17.41 -29.41
CA ALA A 524 -4.85 -17.50 -29.60
C ALA A 524 -5.63 -16.62 -28.60
N GLU A 525 -6.83 -16.17 -28.98
CA GLU A 525 -7.75 -15.42 -28.12
C GLU A 525 -7.96 -16.11 -26.75
N GLY A 526 -8.00 -15.32 -25.68
CA GLY A 526 -8.06 -15.80 -24.30
C GLY A 526 -6.75 -16.38 -23.75
N THR A 527 -5.70 -16.54 -24.56
CA THR A 527 -4.40 -17.05 -24.10
C THR A 527 -3.57 -15.94 -23.48
N LEU A 528 -3.48 -15.97 -22.14
CA LEU A 528 -2.71 -14.99 -21.38
C LEU A 528 -1.24 -15.38 -21.26
N VAL A 529 -0.35 -14.45 -21.62
CA VAL A 529 1.10 -14.55 -21.50
C VAL A 529 1.68 -13.48 -20.56
N GLY A 530 2.85 -13.77 -19.99
CA GLY A 530 3.66 -12.80 -19.23
C GLY A 530 4.68 -12.08 -20.11
N ILE A 531 5.19 -10.93 -19.62
CA ILE A 531 6.24 -10.16 -20.30
C ILE A 531 7.51 -11.02 -20.53
N GLU A 532 7.85 -11.92 -19.61
CA GLU A 532 8.98 -12.84 -19.78
C GLU A 532 8.80 -13.87 -20.90
N GLU A 533 7.57 -14.14 -21.35
CA GLU A 533 7.28 -15.07 -22.45
C GLU A 533 7.36 -14.35 -23.80
N TYR A 534 6.82 -13.14 -23.88
CA TYR A 534 7.07 -12.22 -25.00
C TYR A 534 8.57 -12.07 -25.26
N CYS A 535 9.37 -11.80 -24.21
CA CYS A 535 10.82 -11.64 -24.34
C CYS A 535 11.56 -12.87 -24.92
N LYS A 536 10.98 -14.08 -24.85
CA LYS A 536 11.57 -15.30 -25.45
C LYS A 536 11.24 -15.45 -26.94
N ARG A 537 10.16 -14.83 -27.40
CA ARG A 537 9.71 -14.85 -28.81
C ARG A 537 10.18 -13.63 -29.61
N MET A 538 10.79 -12.64 -28.95
CA MET A 538 11.36 -11.45 -29.59
C MET A 538 12.34 -11.81 -30.71
N ARG A 539 12.27 -11.05 -31.81
CA ARG A 539 13.12 -11.26 -32.98
C ARG A 539 14.56 -10.78 -32.72
N PRO A 540 15.58 -11.39 -33.37
CA PRO A 540 16.96 -10.92 -33.28
C PRO A 540 17.07 -9.42 -33.64
N GLY A 541 17.66 -8.63 -32.74
CA GLY A 541 17.84 -7.18 -32.91
C GLY A 541 16.68 -6.30 -32.42
N GLN A 542 15.53 -6.88 -32.05
CA GLN A 542 14.42 -6.14 -31.45
C GLN A 542 14.82 -5.59 -30.06
N ARG A 543 14.58 -4.30 -29.82
CA ARG A 543 14.94 -3.61 -28.55
C ARG A 543 13.75 -3.15 -27.70
N ASN A 544 12.55 -3.23 -28.24
CA ASN A 544 11.33 -2.73 -27.62
C ASN A 544 10.30 -3.87 -27.45
N ILE A 545 9.56 -3.81 -26.34
CA ILE A 545 8.37 -4.61 -26.09
C ILE A 545 7.17 -3.78 -26.53
N TYR A 546 6.44 -4.26 -27.54
CA TYR A 546 5.33 -3.54 -28.13
C TYR A 546 4.02 -3.90 -27.44
N TYR A 547 3.22 -2.90 -27.11
CA TYR A 547 1.91 -3.08 -26.49
C TYR A 547 0.84 -2.18 -27.13
N PHE A 548 -0.42 -2.59 -27.02
CA PHE A 548 -1.57 -1.80 -27.45
C PHE A 548 -2.71 -1.92 -26.44
N SER A 549 -3.28 -0.78 -26.06
CA SER A 549 -4.40 -0.69 -25.13
C SER A 549 -5.71 -0.55 -25.91
N ALA A 550 -6.60 -1.52 -25.81
CA ALA A 550 -7.88 -1.55 -26.52
C ALA A 550 -8.98 -2.16 -25.63
N PRO A 551 -10.29 -1.87 -25.84
CA PRO A 551 -11.33 -2.43 -24.98
C PRO A 551 -11.57 -3.95 -25.14
N SER A 552 -11.08 -4.58 -26.22
CA SER A 552 -11.24 -6.01 -26.48
C SER A 552 -10.22 -6.55 -27.48
N ARG A 553 -10.07 -7.88 -27.55
CA ARG A 553 -9.22 -8.57 -28.55
C ARG A 553 -9.58 -8.20 -29.98
N GLN A 554 -10.88 -8.22 -30.32
CA GLN A 554 -11.38 -7.87 -31.65
C GLN A 554 -10.94 -6.45 -32.05
N LEU A 555 -11.12 -5.46 -31.17
CA LEU A 555 -10.74 -4.07 -31.44
C LEU A 555 -9.21 -3.88 -31.51
N ALA A 556 -8.44 -4.73 -30.81
CA ALA A 556 -6.98 -4.73 -30.92
C ALA A 556 -6.51 -5.26 -32.29
N GLU A 557 -7.09 -6.37 -32.76
CA GLU A 557 -6.69 -6.98 -34.03
C GLU A 557 -7.15 -6.23 -35.28
N THR A 558 -8.26 -5.50 -35.20
CA THR A 558 -8.79 -4.64 -36.28
C THR A 558 -8.35 -3.18 -36.13
N SER A 559 -7.36 -2.88 -35.29
CA SER A 559 -6.89 -1.50 -35.05
C SER A 559 -6.07 -0.96 -36.23
N PRO A 560 -6.31 0.29 -36.69
CA PRO A 560 -5.48 0.92 -37.73
C PRO A 560 -4.00 1.04 -37.30
N TYR A 561 -3.73 1.15 -36.00
CA TYR A 561 -2.36 1.22 -35.48
C TYR A 561 -1.64 -0.14 -35.54
N TYR A 562 -2.39 -1.25 -35.58
CA TYR A 562 -1.82 -2.60 -35.59
C TYR A 562 -1.51 -3.11 -37.01
N GLU A 563 -2.20 -2.63 -38.06
CA GLU A 563 -2.04 -3.09 -39.45
C GLU A 563 -0.57 -3.16 -39.91
N ALA A 564 0.21 -2.10 -39.69
CA ALA A 564 1.61 -2.03 -40.09
C ALA A 564 2.53 -3.02 -39.34
N LEU A 565 2.29 -3.24 -38.05
CA LEU A 565 3.06 -4.20 -37.25
C LEU A 565 2.64 -5.64 -37.57
N LYS A 566 1.36 -5.87 -37.86
CA LYS A 566 0.82 -7.14 -38.34
C LYS A 566 1.44 -7.55 -39.69
N LYS A 567 1.55 -6.61 -40.65
CA LYS A 567 2.24 -6.84 -41.93
C LYS A 567 3.73 -7.16 -41.75
N LYS A 568 4.36 -6.60 -40.72
CA LYS A 568 5.76 -6.91 -40.33
C LYS A 568 5.89 -8.19 -39.50
N ASP A 569 4.78 -8.80 -39.08
CA ASP A 569 4.74 -9.97 -38.17
C ASP A 569 5.50 -9.71 -36.84
N ILE A 570 5.25 -8.53 -36.25
CA ILE A 570 5.79 -8.14 -34.94
C ILE A 570 4.77 -8.48 -33.86
N GLU A 571 5.19 -9.25 -32.84
CA GLU A 571 4.36 -9.56 -31.67
C GLU A 571 3.98 -8.27 -30.91
N VAL A 572 2.71 -8.15 -30.51
CA VAL A 572 2.20 -7.04 -29.70
C VAL A 572 1.41 -7.61 -28.53
N LEU A 573 1.67 -7.09 -27.32
CA LEU A 573 0.87 -7.37 -26.13
C LEU A 573 -0.44 -6.57 -26.17
N PHE A 574 -1.56 -7.25 -26.02
CA PHE A 574 -2.88 -6.63 -25.96
C PHE A 574 -3.34 -6.44 -24.52
N CYS A 575 -3.65 -5.19 -24.19
CA CYS A 575 -3.97 -4.72 -22.85
C CYS A 575 -5.42 -4.23 -22.82
N TYR A 576 -6.24 -4.78 -21.93
CA TYR A 576 -7.69 -4.54 -21.90
C TYR A 576 -8.15 -3.73 -20.69
N GLU A 577 -7.36 -3.67 -19.62
CA GLU A 577 -7.76 -2.97 -18.41
C GLU A 577 -7.49 -1.47 -18.54
N GLN A 578 -8.41 -0.66 -18.03
CA GLN A 578 -8.41 0.81 -18.22
C GLN A 578 -7.12 1.51 -17.74
N TYR A 579 -6.40 0.87 -16.82
CA TYR A 579 -5.16 1.36 -16.21
C TYR A 579 -3.89 0.72 -16.76
N ASP A 580 -3.95 -0.30 -17.63
CA ASP A 580 -2.76 -0.96 -18.17
C ASP A 580 -1.83 0.04 -18.86
N GLU A 581 -2.39 0.97 -19.63
CA GLU A 581 -1.63 2.03 -20.31
C GLU A 581 -0.77 2.88 -19.35
N LEU A 582 -1.35 3.32 -18.22
CA LEU A 582 -0.64 4.05 -17.17
C LEU A 582 0.43 3.18 -16.49
N VAL A 583 0.11 1.91 -16.24
CA VAL A 583 1.02 0.95 -15.60
C VAL A 583 2.25 0.70 -16.46
N LEU A 584 2.08 0.52 -17.78
CA LEU A 584 3.19 0.30 -18.71
C LEU A 584 4.00 1.59 -18.96
N LEU A 585 3.35 2.75 -18.99
CA LEU A 585 4.02 4.06 -19.01
C LEU A 585 4.90 4.30 -17.76
N GLN A 586 4.44 3.86 -16.58
CA GLN A 586 5.22 3.99 -15.34
C GLN A 586 6.28 2.88 -15.20
N LEU A 587 6.04 1.68 -15.74
CA LEU A 587 7.05 0.62 -15.81
C LEU A 587 8.25 1.04 -16.67
N ARG A 588 8.00 1.74 -17.80
CA ARG A 588 8.99 2.29 -18.77
C ARG A 588 9.88 1.27 -19.48
N LEU A 589 10.58 0.45 -18.73
CA LEU A 589 11.54 -0.55 -19.19
C LEU A 589 11.36 -1.86 -18.42
N PHE A 590 11.75 -2.95 -19.06
CA PHE A 590 11.81 -4.28 -18.46
C PHE A 590 13.15 -4.93 -18.81
N LYS A 591 13.99 -5.14 -17.81
CA LYS A 591 15.40 -5.56 -17.86
C LYS A 591 16.27 -4.52 -18.56
N THR A 592 16.24 -4.51 -19.89
CA THR A 592 16.96 -3.56 -20.75
C THR A 592 16.15 -3.15 -21.98
N LEU A 593 14.88 -3.53 -22.02
CA LEU A 593 13.98 -3.37 -23.17
C LEU A 593 12.96 -2.28 -22.84
N ASN A 594 12.76 -1.32 -23.73
CA ASN A 594 11.76 -0.28 -23.52
C ASN A 594 10.36 -0.84 -23.78
N LEU A 595 9.38 -0.46 -22.97
CA LEU A 595 7.97 -0.66 -23.32
C LEU A 595 7.54 0.48 -24.22
N LYS A 596 6.98 0.15 -25.39
CA LYS A 596 6.56 1.14 -26.38
C LYS A 596 5.17 0.82 -26.91
N SER A 597 4.27 1.80 -26.86
CA SER A 597 2.95 1.65 -27.47
C SER A 597 3.08 1.62 -29.00
N ILE A 598 2.22 0.86 -29.67
CA ILE A 598 2.28 0.75 -31.14
C ILE A 598 2.00 2.08 -31.84
N GLU A 599 1.23 2.99 -31.24
CA GLU A 599 0.96 4.33 -31.77
C GLU A 599 2.22 5.21 -31.78
N ASN A 600 3.04 5.12 -30.73
CA ASN A 600 4.33 5.81 -30.67
C ASN A 600 5.36 5.17 -31.61
N GLU A 601 5.31 3.85 -31.83
CA GLU A 601 6.15 3.18 -32.84
C GLU A 601 5.80 3.63 -34.25
N VAL A 602 4.51 3.68 -34.57
CA VAL A 602 3.98 4.19 -35.83
C VAL A 602 4.51 5.60 -36.09
N LEU A 603 4.37 6.53 -35.13
CA LEU A 603 4.89 7.91 -35.24
C LEU A 603 6.41 7.99 -35.49
N GLU A 604 7.23 7.24 -34.75
CA GLU A 604 8.68 7.29 -34.94
C GLU A 604 9.15 6.63 -36.25
N SER A 605 8.41 5.64 -36.74
CA SER A 605 8.71 4.96 -38.00
C SER A 605 8.48 5.83 -39.25
N ASP A 606 8.05 7.09 -39.12
CA ASP A 606 7.93 8.09 -40.21
C ASP A 606 9.27 8.42 -40.89
N LYS A 607 10.40 8.01 -40.29
CA LYS A 607 11.76 8.37 -40.73
C LYS A 607 12.43 7.34 -41.65
N VAL A 608 11.71 6.29 -42.06
CA VAL A 608 12.23 5.24 -42.94
C VAL A 608 11.32 5.11 -44.16
N GLU A 609 11.88 5.28 -45.36
CA GLU A 609 11.14 5.10 -46.61
C GLU A 609 10.72 3.63 -46.76
N GLU A 610 9.42 3.35 -46.62
CA GLU A 610 8.85 2.07 -47.02
C GLU A 610 8.56 2.08 -48.51
N THR A 611 9.02 1.05 -49.22
CA THR A 611 8.73 0.82 -50.64
C THR A 611 7.22 0.76 -50.86
N GLN A 612 6.70 1.66 -51.70
CA GLN A 612 5.29 1.62 -52.11
C GLN A 612 4.96 0.30 -52.83
N ASP A 613 3.75 -0.17 -52.59
CA ASP A 613 3.19 -1.33 -53.27
C ASP A 613 2.52 -0.84 -54.57
N ASP A 614 3.26 -0.92 -55.70
CA ASP A 614 2.86 -0.46 -57.04
C ASP A 614 1.54 -1.09 -57.55
N SER A 615 0.99 -2.10 -56.86
CA SER A 615 -0.24 -2.77 -57.24
C SER A 615 -1.54 -2.04 -56.84
N LYS A 616 -1.48 -1.08 -55.91
CA LYS A 616 -2.68 -0.40 -55.38
C LYS A 616 -2.98 0.92 -56.11
N VAL A 617 -4.23 1.09 -56.52
CA VAL A 617 -4.73 2.37 -57.06
C VAL A 617 -4.69 3.42 -55.95
N THR A 618 -3.82 4.42 -56.11
CA THR A 618 -3.62 5.53 -55.17
C THR A 618 -3.97 6.87 -55.82
N LEU A 619 -4.30 7.88 -55.01
CA LEU A 619 -4.34 9.27 -55.47
C LEU A 619 -2.94 9.70 -55.95
N SER A 620 -2.87 10.33 -57.13
CA SER A 620 -1.64 10.98 -57.59
C SER A 620 -1.19 12.06 -56.58
N PRO A 621 0.11 12.33 -56.40
CA PRO A 621 0.60 13.26 -55.37
C PRO A 621 -0.13 14.61 -55.39
N SER A 622 -0.29 15.22 -56.57
CA SER A 622 -1.04 16.46 -56.78
C SER A 622 -2.52 16.42 -56.36
N LYS A 623 -3.19 15.26 -56.48
CA LYS A 623 -4.57 15.07 -56.00
C LYS A 623 -4.63 14.83 -54.50
N ALA A 624 -3.61 14.18 -53.94
CA ALA A 624 -3.48 13.98 -52.50
C ALA A 624 -3.22 15.30 -51.78
N ASP A 625 -2.28 16.12 -52.27
CA ASP A 625 -2.00 17.46 -51.73
C ASP A 625 -3.25 18.35 -51.77
N ALA A 626 -3.90 18.43 -52.94
CA ALA A 626 -5.14 19.18 -53.10
C ALA A 626 -6.34 18.62 -52.31
N LEU A 627 -6.29 17.38 -51.82
CA LEU A 627 -7.27 16.83 -50.88
C LEU A 627 -6.90 17.23 -49.44
N MET A 628 -5.63 17.12 -49.05
CA MET A 628 -5.13 17.49 -47.73
C MET A 628 -5.38 18.97 -47.42
N ASP A 629 -5.08 19.88 -48.35
CA ASP A 629 -5.31 21.32 -48.16
C ASP A 629 -6.80 21.65 -47.99
N TRP A 630 -7.67 21.01 -48.78
CA TRP A 630 -9.12 21.16 -48.64
C TRP A 630 -9.62 20.60 -47.30
N MET A 631 -9.12 19.43 -46.86
CA MET A 631 -9.46 18.85 -45.56
C MET A 631 -8.98 19.71 -44.39
N ARG A 632 -7.81 20.38 -44.49
CA ARG A 632 -7.35 21.36 -43.48
C ARG A 632 -8.34 22.51 -43.35
N SER A 633 -8.83 23.05 -44.47
CA SER A 633 -9.85 24.11 -44.47
C SER A 633 -11.21 23.63 -43.94
N ALA A 634 -11.61 22.38 -44.22
CA ALA A 634 -12.88 21.82 -43.76
C ALA A 634 -12.90 21.45 -42.27
N LEU A 635 -11.79 20.92 -41.73
CA LEU A 635 -11.68 20.49 -40.33
C LEU A 635 -11.23 21.61 -39.38
N GLY A 636 -10.58 22.65 -39.90
CA GLY A 636 -10.17 23.83 -39.13
C GLY A 636 -9.25 23.49 -37.96
N GLU A 637 -9.49 24.13 -36.81
CA GLU A 637 -8.66 24.00 -35.59
C GLU A 637 -8.69 22.59 -34.95
N LYS A 638 -9.54 21.67 -35.42
CA LYS A 638 -9.63 20.29 -34.90
C LYS A 638 -8.38 19.46 -35.21
N VAL A 639 -7.64 19.81 -36.27
CA VAL A 639 -6.43 19.10 -36.71
C VAL A 639 -5.25 20.06 -36.80
N THR A 640 -4.10 19.64 -36.27
CA THR A 640 -2.85 20.41 -36.39
C THR A 640 -2.18 20.13 -37.73
N ASN A 641 -2.25 18.88 -38.21
CA ASN A 641 -1.63 18.49 -39.47
C ASN A 641 -2.45 17.40 -40.19
N ILE A 642 -2.32 17.32 -41.52
CA ILE A 642 -2.85 16.23 -42.32
C ILE A 642 -1.72 15.71 -43.23
N LYS A 643 -1.49 14.39 -43.25
CA LYS A 643 -0.49 13.72 -44.10
C LYS A 643 -1.06 12.45 -44.74
N VAL A 644 -0.48 12.03 -45.86
CA VAL A 644 -0.74 10.69 -46.43
C VAL A 644 0.00 9.64 -45.60
N SER A 645 -0.66 8.53 -45.27
CA SER A 645 -0.04 7.37 -44.62
C SER A 645 0.13 6.22 -45.63
N THR A 646 1.30 5.60 -45.65
CA THR A 646 1.57 4.34 -46.37
C THR A 646 1.22 3.09 -45.53
N ARG A 647 0.91 3.28 -44.25
CA ARG A 647 0.74 2.21 -43.25
C ARG A 647 -0.65 1.62 -43.18
N LEU A 648 -1.65 2.37 -43.64
CA LEU A 648 -3.05 2.00 -43.56
C LEU A 648 -3.42 1.10 -44.74
N GLU A 649 -4.16 0.03 -44.45
CA GLU A 649 -4.64 -0.92 -45.45
C GLU A 649 -6.17 -0.91 -45.53
N SER A 650 -6.86 -1.35 -44.48
CA SER A 650 -8.33 -1.43 -44.48
C SER A 650 -9.02 -0.16 -43.99
N HIS A 651 -8.27 0.75 -43.35
CA HIS A 651 -8.81 1.98 -42.78
C HIS A 651 -8.67 3.19 -43.72
N PRO A 652 -9.66 4.11 -43.76
CA PRO A 652 -9.59 5.34 -44.54
C PRO A 652 -8.61 6.37 -43.96
N ALA A 653 -8.52 6.45 -42.63
CA ALA A 653 -7.69 7.39 -41.91
C ALA A 653 -7.43 6.91 -40.47
N MET A 654 -6.43 7.49 -39.80
CA MET A 654 -6.21 7.40 -38.35
C MET A 654 -5.76 8.74 -37.78
N VAL A 655 -5.98 8.97 -36.48
CA VAL A 655 -5.42 10.13 -35.77
C VAL A 655 -4.18 9.70 -35.00
N THR A 656 -3.08 10.43 -35.14
CA THR A 656 -1.86 10.25 -34.35
C THR A 656 -1.59 11.48 -33.48
N VAL A 657 -1.15 11.24 -32.24
CA VAL A 657 -0.86 12.23 -31.19
C VAL A 657 0.43 11.80 -30.51
N MET A 658 1.35 12.74 -30.28
CA MET A 658 2.60 12.48 -29.57
C MET A 658 2.29 12.04 -28.13
N GLU A 659 2.89 10.93 -27.69
CA GLU A 659 2.61 10.31 -26.38
C GLU A 659 1.11 9.98 -26.17
N MET A 660 0.50 9.31 -27.16
CA MET A 660 -0.94 8.95 -27.18
C MET A 660 -1.48 8.42 -25.84
N GLY A 661 -0.75 7.53 -25.15
CA GLY A 661 -1.20 6.98 -23.86
C GLY A 661 -1.19 7.99 -22.71
N ALA A 662 -0.22 8.91 -22.68
CA ALA A 662 -0.21 10.01 -21.71
C ALA A 662 -1.38 10.97 -22.01
N ALA A 663 -1.62 11.26 -23.29
CA ALA A 663 -2.77 12.06 -23.73
C ALA A 663 -4.11 11.45 -23.30
N ARG A 664 -4.36 10.15 -23.55
CA ARG A 664 -5.56 9.43 -23.09
C ARG A 664 -5.75 9.49 -21.58
N HIS A 665 -4.68 9.27 -20.80
CA HIS A 665 -4.74 9.35 -19.35
C HIS A 665 -5.07 10.77 -18.86
N TYR A 666 -4.43 11.79 -19.44
CA TYR A 666 -4.62 13.19 -19.09
C TYR A 666 -6.03 13.69 -19.46
N LEU A 667 -6.59 13.23 -20.59
CA LEU A 667 -7.98 13.52 -20.96
C LEU A 667 -8.98 13.05 -19.90
N ARG A 668 -8.81 11.81 -19.40
CA ARG A 668 -9.70 11.23 -18.38
C ARG A 668 -9.61 11.87 -17.00
N THR A 669 -8.52 12.58 -16.69
CA THR A 669 -8.21 13.07 -15.33
C THR A 669 -8.20 14.59 -15.20
N ALA A 670 -7.73 15.32 -16.20
CA ALA A 670 -7.48 16.77 -16.12
C ALA A 670 -8.33 17.63 -17.08
N PHE A 671 -8.84 17.06 -18.18
CA PHE A 671 -9.65 17.79 -19.16
C PHE A 671 -11.17 17.56 -19.06
N ALA A 672 -11.64 16.75 -18.11
CA ALA A 672 -13.07 16.54 -17.89
C ALA A 672 -13.79 17.87 -17.56
N GLY A 673 -14.55 18.40 -18.54
CA GLY A 673 -15.28 19.67 -18.42
C GLY A 673 -14.55 20.93 -18.93
N GLN A 674 -13.43 20.80 -19.64
CA GLN A 674 -12.77 21.90 -20.37
C GLN A 674 -13.30 22.05 -21.81
N SER A 675 -12.94 23.14 -22.51
CA SER A 675 -13.42 23.38 -23.88
C SER A 675 -12.71 22.53 -24.93
N GLU A 676 -13.41 22.19 -26.02
CA GLU A 676 -12.84 21.37 -27.10
C GLU A 676 -11.62 22.03 -27.77
N ALA A 677 -11.61 23.37 -27.90
CA ALA A 677 -10.52 24.10 -28.54
C ALA A 677 -9.21 24.03 -27.72
N GLU A 678 -9.32 24.13 -26.38
CA GLU A 678 -8.18 23.96 -25.48
C GLU A 678 -7.62 22.52 -25.54
N ARG A 679 -8.53 21.53 -25.63
CA ARG A 679 -8.17 20.13 -25.83
C ARG A 679 -7.40 19.90 -27.14
N TRP A 680 -7.88 20.40 -28.28
CA TRP A 680 -7.21 20.20 -29.57
C TRP A 680 -5.84 20.89 -29.63
N LYS A 681 -5.72 22.08 -29.03
CA LYS A 681 -4.45 22.80 -28.91
C LYS A 681 -3.42 22.07 -28.05
N PHE A 682 -3.85 21.31 -27.04
CA PHE A 682 -3.00 20.45 -26.23
C PHE A 682 -2.61 19.14 -26.95
N LEU A 683 -3.59 18.42 -27.50
CA LEU A 683 -3.38 17.13 -28.15
C LEU A 683 -2.59 17.21 -29.47
N GLN A 684 -2.67 18.35 -30.17
CA GLN A 684 -2.06 18.58 -31.48
C GLN A 684 -2.25 17.42 -32.49
N PRO A 685 -3.50 16.94 -32.71
CA PRO A 685 -3.73 15.72 -33.47
C PRO A 685 -3.35 15.88 -34.94
N THR A 686 -2.66 14.88 -35.47
CA THR A 686 -2.38 14.71 -36.89
C THR A 686 -3.34 13.69 -37.50
N LEU A 687 -4.04 14.04 -38.56
CA LEU A 687 -4.86 13.11 -39.32
C LEU A 687 -4.02 12.49 -40.44
N GLU A 688 -3.84 11.17 -40.41
CA GLU A 688 -3.19 10.43 -41.49
C GLU A 688 -4.25 9.81 -42.41
N ILE A 689 -4.17 10.07 -43.72
CA ILE A 689 -5.14 9.58 -44.71
C ILE A 689 -4.56 8.46 -45.58
N ASN A 690 -5.35 7.44 -45.86
CA ASN A 690 -5.00 6.35 -46.78
C ASN A 690 -5.37 6.72 -48.22
N SER A 691 -4.38 7.12 -49.02
CA SER A 691 -4.60 7.54 -50.42
C SER A 691 -5.06 6.43 -51.37
N SER A 692 -5.04 5.16 -50.93
CA SER A 692 -5.58 4.02 -51.68
C SER A 692 -7.02 3.66 -51.31
N HIS A 693 -7.53 4.16 -50.19
CA HIS A 693 -8.81 3.71 -49.67
C HIS A 693 -9.99 4.24 -50.52
N PRO A 694 -11.01 3.42 -50.84
CA PRO A 694 -12.14 3.83 -51.69
C PRO A 694 -12.87 5.09 -51.21
N ILE A 695 -12.96 5.32 -49.90
CA ILE A 695 -13.52 6.56 -49.33
C ILE A 695 -12.68 7.79 -49.71
N MET A 696 -11.35 7.71 -49.66
CA MET A 696 -10.46 8.85 -49.97
C MET A 696 -10.41 9.14 -51.47
N LEU A 697 -10.43 8.09 -52.30
CA LEU A 697 -10.57 8.21 -53.76
C LEU A 697 -11.87 8.96 -54.11
N LYS A 698 -13.02 8.52 -53.56
CA LYS A 698 -14.32 9.18 -53.77
C LYS A 698 -14.40 10.58 -53.14
N LEU A 699 -13.78 10.82 -51.99
CA LEU A 699 -13.76 12.14 -51.35
C LEU A 699 -12.99 13.18 -52.20
N SER A 700 -11.91 12.76 -52.86
CA SER A 700 -11.15 13.60 -53.81
C SER A 700 -11.97 14.05 -55.02
N GLU A 701 -13.01 13.31 -55.40
CA GLU A 701 -13.95 13.66 -56.46
C GLU A 701 -15.15 14.46 -55.91
N LEU A 702 -15.73 13.99 -54.79
CA LEU A 702 -16.89 14.60 -54.14
C LEU A 702 -16.67 16.07 -53.77
N LYS A 703 -15.45 16.47 -53.35
CA LYS A 703 -15.13 17.86 -53.02
C LYS A 703 -15.40 18.86 -54.16
N SER A 704 -15.47 18.39 -55.41
CA SER A 704 -15.79 19.20 -56.58
C SER A 704 -17.22 19.03 -57.09
N SER A 705 -17.87 17.88 -56.85
CA SER A 705 -19.24 17.62 -57.32
C SER A 705 -20.34 17.96 -56.30
N ASP A 706 -20.08 17.79 -55.00
CA ASP A 706 -21.01 18.12 -53.91
C ASP A 706 -20.19 18.50 -52.65
N PRO A 707 -19.74 19.77 -52.54
CA PRO A 707 -18.83 20.21 -51.48
C PRO A 707 -19.36 20.02 -50.05
N GLU A 708 -20.69 20.13 -49.86
CA GLU A 708 -21.30 19.95 -48.54
C GLU A 708 -21.42 18.47 -48.15
N LEU A 709 -21.75 17.57 -49.09
CA LEU A 709 -21.65 16.13 -48.81
C LEU A 709 -20.19 15.73 -48.54
N ALA A 710 -19.23 16.29 -49.30
CA ALA A 710 -17.81 16.06 -49.05
C ALA A 710 -17.41 16.51 -47.63
N ARG A 711 -17.85 17.69 -47.18
CA ARG A 711 -17.60 18.19 -45.82
C ARG A 711 -18.13 17.23 -44.76
N LEU A 712 -19.39 16.78 -44.88
CA LEU A 712 -19.99 15.79 -43.97
C LEU A 712 -19.19 14.48 -43.92
N VAL A 713 -18.75 13.96 -45.08
CA VAL A 713 -17.89 12.76 -45.15
C VAL A 713 -16.52 13.00 -44.49
N ALA A 714 -15.88 14.15 -44.72
CA ALA A 714 -14.58 14.47 -44.14
C ALA A 714 -14.64 14.60 -42.61
N GLU A 715 -15.67 15.28 -42.08
CA GLU A 715 -15.93 15.36 -40.64
C GLU A 715 -16.22 13.98 -40.05
N GLN A 716 -17.05 13.15 -40.70
CA GLN A 716 -17.35 11.80 -40.22
C GLN A 716 -16.12 10.87 -40.22
N VAL A 717 -15.25 10.96 -41.24
CA VAL A 717 -14.00 10.20 -41.28
C VAL A 717 -13.06 10.63 -40.15
N TYR A 718 -13.01 11.93 -39.83
CA TYR A 718 -12.25 12.44 -38.70
C TYR A 718 -12.83 11.96 -37.35
N ASP A 719 -14.15 12.03 -37.15
CA ASP A 719 -14.82 11.53 -35.94
C ASP A 719 -14.53 10.03 -35.75
N ASN A 720 -14.67 9.22 -36.80
CA ASN A 720 -14.39 7.79 -36.77
C ASN A 720 -12.91 7.50 -36.39
N ALA A 721 -11.98 8.31 -36.89
CA ALA A 721 -10.56 8.20 -36.54
C ALA A 721 -10.27 8.61 -35.08
N LEU A 722 -11.00 9.59 -34.52
CA LEU A 722 -10.94 9.93 -33.09
C LEU A 722 -11.54 8.83 -32.20
N VAL A 723 -12.62 8.18 -32.62
CA VAL A 723 -13.19 7.01 -31.94
C VAL A 723 -12.16 5.88 -31.89
N ALA A 724 -11.53 5.55 -33.02
CA ALA A 724 -10.48 4.53 -33.09
C ALA A 724 -9.23 4.90 -32.25
N ALA A 725 -8.90 6.19 -32.14
CA ALA A 725 -7.82 6.67 -31.29
C ALA A 725 -8.14 6.60 -29.78
N GLY A 726 -9.41 6.46 -29.39
CA GLY A 726 -9.86 6.60 -28.00
C GLY A 726 -9.80 8.04 -27.48
N LEU A 727 -9.90 9.04 -28.37
CA LEU A 727 -9.80 10.47 -28.08
C LEU A 727 -11.15 11.21 -28.11
N ILE A 728 -12.24 10.51 -28.46
CA ILE A 728 -13.60 11.05 -28.36
C ILE A 728 -14.09 11.02 -26.91
N GLU A 729 -14.72 12.11 -26.46
CA GLU A 729 -15.28 12.22 -25.10
C GLU A 729 -16.74 11.77 -25.05
N ASP A 730 -17.59 12.32 -25.92
CA ASP A 730 -19.00 11.93 -26.05
C ASP A 730 -19.35 11.55 -27.50
N PRO A 731 -19.48 10.24 -27.83
CA PRO A 731 -19.87 9.80 -29.16
C PRO A 731 -21.33 10.12 -29.52
N ARG A 732 -22.14 10.68 -28.61
CA ARG A 732 -23.49 11.18 -28.96
C ARG A 732 -23.44 12.45 -29.80
N SER A 733 -22.36 13.23 -29.69
CA SER A 733 -22.16 14.50 -30.42
C SER A 733 -22.14 14.34 -31.94
N MET A 734 -21.59 13.23 -32.45
CA MET A 734 -21.50 12.91 -33.88
C MET A 734 -22.79 12.33 -34.48
N LEU A 735 -23.76 11.86 -33.67
CA LEU A 735 -24.93 11.13 -34.16
C LEU A 735 -25.84 11.95 -35.09
N ASN A 736 -26.03 13.24 -34.80
CA ASN A 736 -26.85 14.10 -35.66
C ASN A 736 -26.21 14.29 -37.05
N ARG A 737 -24.89 14.50 -37.10
CA ARG A 737 -24.11 14.60 -38.35
C ARG A 737 -24.11 13.28 -39.12
N LEU A 738 -23.99 12.15 -38.43
CA LEU A 738 -24.06 10.83 -39.03
C LEU A 738 -25.44 10.58 -39.67
N ASN A 739 -26.53 10.95 -38.98
CA ASN A 739 -27.89 10.83 -39.52
C ASN A 739 -28.12 11.73 -40.74
N GLU A 740 -27.62 12.97 -40.72
CA GLU A 740 -27.67 13.89 -41.87
C GLU A 740 -26.89 13.31 -43.07
N LEU A 741 -25.67 12.82 -42.82
CA LEU A 741 -24.84 12.18 -43.83
C LEU A 741 -25.53 10.95 -44.43
N LEU A 742 -26.09 10.06 -43.61
CA LEU A 742 -26.80 8.87 -44.08
C LEU A 742 -28.01 9.25 -44.93
N THR A 743 -28.85 10.17 -44.47
CA THR A 743 -30.02 10.66 -45.21
C THR A 743 -29.60 11.17 -46.60
N ARG A 744 -28.66 12.13 -46.64
CA ARG A 744 -28.18 12.75 -47.88
C ARG A 744 -27.43 11.80 -48.82
N THR A 745 -26.86 10.72 -48.30
CA THR A 745 -26.20 9.69 -49.12
C THR A 745 -27.22 8.70 -49.69
N LEU A 746 -28.30 8.42 -48.96
CA LEU A 746 -29.38 7.54 -49.40
C LEU A 746 -30.36 8.23 -50.36
N ASP A 747 -30.62 9.53 -50.22
CA ASP A 747 -31.45 10.33 -51.14
C ASP A 747 -30.92 10.41 -52.59
N LYS A 748 -29.72 9.87 -52.85
CA LYS A 748 -29.10 9.78 -54.19
C LYS A 748 -29.27 8.41 -54.86
N TYR A 749 -29.96 7.47 -54.21
CA TYR A 749 -30.33 6.14 -54.71
C TYR A 749 -31.86 6.00 -54.83
#